data_AF-A0A3N5LWM4-F1
#
_entry.id   AF-A0A3N5LWM4-F1
#
_cell.length_a   1.000
_cell.length_b   1.000
_cell.length_c   1.000
_cell.angle_alpha   90.00
_cell.angle_beta   90.00
_cell.angle_gamma   90.00
#
_symmetry.space_group_name_H-M   'P 1'
#
loop_
_entity.id
_entity.type
_entity.pdbx_description
1 polymer ?
#
loop_
_entity_poly.entity_id
_entity_poly.type
_entity_poly.pdbx_seq_one_letter_code
_entity_poly.pdbx_strand_id
1 'polypeptide(L)'
;MRRDRFAVLTFALLFLNSAVLASEPPAAQDSPVRLIVLLKSSPLSVRLKGAKAGRSLIQAQRQAVDTGRQSFIQEVKRRGLIQDVYCEYGYLLNGFAATARPGDRDAIAALPGVQGVYTDHQVRLEPLFGDGASGQAPTRPLVQYEGQPLTGKGTTIAIIDSGIDYTHPALGGCFGPGCKVKGGFDFASNDPDPMEEDEYGHGTRVAGIAAANGEWLKGVAPEASLLVYKLFSPKSGMSLSNMIAALERASDPDGDPVTDDRPDVINLSLAFDGGPESPGAAAVDRAVELGIVVVAAAGNSGPVYGSIVAPGSAVKGITVGAPRLTYGLLDLYPKLMSRPSKGPVGDFLPKPDLAAPGQDVWSTTPGGGYGTGGGTSYASPYVSGAAALVRQAHKEWPPATVKASLMNTAVSPRLDPLALGCGMVNVEKAASTRFVVTPGVLTFGRIAQATGEWTRSTELSIANLAATSRTYTLTAQGVYQRRESEPLPELILDVSPASLTVEAGKTGSVTVRLTARLNEAPFPTGCPFVYYGRVEVNGGDQQVSVPLIAGRVPPPPPRQSEILLEILSGSDWIDGWRMSMWEGHLMGLNLRQHAVLGGFSRAFGQLTSLTFLDLGRASLTGQIPPEIATLRSLEWLDLQGNQLTGQIPAELGNMTSLEGISIAHNQLTGPIPPELGRLARLESLDLAQNKLSGQIPSFLAQMPDLVDFDVSRNQLSGSLPANLLECGRLESFRIAQNQIDGRLPVAPTAMGALVELDLSGNLLTGVIPPRFGEITKLGVLNLGDNRFEGAIPNELGKLKGLRELRLGGNLLVGRLPYWVTQLVGLQVLDLSSNRLTGPIPAEISNLKGLTTLDLSDNFLTGLIPTSLGELTMLQALDLSDNRLGGSIPPEIGTLSQLKALDLSYNHLTGQVPESLKGLNLNWSSLNLSRNHLSSDNMELIAYLSQFHVDGSAWLTSQSNWPGVAGDLNGDGAKDLLDFVALLRLVSRMDASTPETVKAADQNGDAAVDVMDLRGWVPERKP
;
A
#
# COMPACT_ATOMS: atom_id res chain seq x y z
N MET A 1 -40.12 -10.94 -23.29
CA MET A 1 -40.74 -10.72 -21.95
C MET A 1 -40.70 -11.95 -21.03
N ARG A 2 -39.61 -12.73 -21.02
CA ARG A 2 -39.29 -13.75 -19.99
C ARG A 2 -37.76 -13.86 -19.75
N ARG A 3 -36.98 -12.80 -20.03
CA ARG A 3 -35.53 -12.73 -19.75
C ARG A 3 -35.20 -11.97 -18.45
N ASP A 4 -36.18 -11.28 -17.85
CA ASP A 4 -35.94 -10.38 -16.70
C ASP A 4 -36.12 -11.04 -15.31
N ARG A 5 -36.39 -12.35 -15.21
CA ARG A 5 -36.58 -12.99 -13.88
C ARG A 5 -35.35 -13.69 -13.31
N PHE A 6 -34.31 -13.95 -14.12
CA PHE A 6 -33.04 -14.49 -13.61
C PHE A 6 -32.07 -13.39 -13.16
N ALA A 7 -32.17 -12.18 -13.72
CA ALA A 7 -31.43 -11.03 -13.24
C ALA A 7 -31.93 -10.58 -11.85
N VAL A 8 -33.22 -10.74 -11.55
CA VAL A 8 -33.82 -10.27 -10.28
C VAL A 8 -33.58 -11.23 -9.11
N LEU A 9 -33.49 -12.55 -9.33
CA LEU A 9 -33.26 -13.49 -8.22
C LEU A 9 -31.77 -13.62 -7.82
N THR A 10 -30.85 -13.44 -8.77
CA THR A 10 -29.41 -13.33 -8.48
C THR A 10 -29.07 -11.96 -7.86
N PHE A 11 -29.81 -10.89 -8.23
CA PHE A 11 -29.74 -9.61 -7.51
C PHE A 11 -30.32 -9.70 -6.09
N ALA A 12 -31.39 -10.47 -5.85
CA ALA A 12 -32.01 -10.56 -4.53
C ALA A 12 -31.16 -11.34 -3.50
N LEU A 13 -30.40 -12.37 -3.92
CA LEU A 13 -29.51 -13.12 -3.03
C LEU A 13 -28.16 -12.42 -2.79
N LEU A 14 -27.73 -11.52 -3.68
CA LEU A 14 -26.60 -10.62 -3.44
C LEU A 14 -26.99 -9.38 -2.60
N PHE A 15 -28.27 -9.00 -2.58
CA PHE A 15 -28.78 -7.93 -1.70
C PHE A 15 -29.14 -8.39 -0.27
N LEU A 16 -29.41 -9.67 -0.03
CA LEU A 16 -29.74 -10.17 1.32
C LEU A 16 -28.53 -10.49 2.21
N ASN A 17 -27.31 -10.53 1.66
CA ASN A 17 -26.07 -10.54 2.47
C ASN A 17 -25.36 -9.17 2.53
N SER A 18 -25.91 -8.14 1.89
CA SER A 18 -25.44 -6.75 1.98
C SER A 18 -26.43 -5.80 2.70
N ALA A 19 -27.57 -6.33 3.19
CA ALA A 19 -28.56 -5.58 3.96
C ALA A 19 -28.59 -5.91 5.48
N VAL A 20 -27.57 -6.58 6.02
CA VAL A 20 -27.36 -6.74 7.49
C VAL A 20 -26.07 -6.04 7.99
N LEU A 21 -25.39 -5.27 7.13
CA LEU A 21 -24.32 -4.35 7.55
C LEU A 21 -24.56 -2.90 7.08
N ALA A 22 -25.80 -2.55 6.74
CA ALA A 22 -26.21 -1.19 6.40
C ALA A 22 -27.46 -0.80 7.21
N SER A 23 -27.34 -0.90 8.53
CA SER A 23 -28.14 -0.10 9.46
C SER A 23 -27.27 0.38 10.62
N GLU A 24 -26.00 0.68 10.36
CA GLU A 24 -25.34 1.66 11.20
C GLU A 24 -25.80 3.04 10.70
N PRO A 25 -26.34 3.90 11.59
CA PRO A 25 -26.67 5.27 11.23
C PRO A 25 -25.41 5.99 10.74
N PRO A 26 -25.52 7.14 10.06
CA PRO A 26 -24.34 7.91 9.64
C PRO A 26 -23.35 7.98 10.82
N ALA A 27 -22.13 7.46 10.62
CA ALA A 27 -21.09 7.51 11.63
C ALA A 27 -21.01 8.95 12.10
N ALA A 28 -21.33 9.14 13.38
CA ALA A 28 -21.55 10.45 13.95
C ALA A 28 -20.28 11.29 13.79
N GLN A 29 -20.45 12.62 13.77
CA GLN A 29 -19.40 13.63 13.94
C GLN A 29 -18.58 13.50 15.26
N ASP A 30 -18.57 12.31 15.89
CA ASP A 30 -18.23 12.02 17.29
C ASP A 30 -17.22 10.87 17.47
N SER A 31 -16.60 10.31 16.40
CA SER A 31 -15.58 9.26 16.55
C SER A 31 -14.43 9.71 17.47
N PRO A 32 -14.12 8.98 18.55
CA PRO A 32 -13.16 9.41 19.55
C PRO A 32 -11.72 9.47 18.99
N VAL A 33 -11.03 10.58 19.24
CA VAL A 33 -9.60 10.77 18.92
C VAL A 33 -8.71 10.30 20.07
N ARG A 34 -7.55 9.72 19.73
CA ARG A 34 -6.55 9.28 20.70
C ARG A 34 -5.56 10.42 21.00
N LEU A 35 -5.46 10.80 22.27
CA LEU A 35 -4.62 11.91 22.72
C LEU A 35 -3.63 11.45 23.80
N ILE A 36 -2.45 12.08 23.81
CA ILE A 36 -1.48 12.05 24.91
C ILE A 36 -1.55 13.42 25.61
N VAL A 37 -1.89 13.40 26.90
CA VAL A 37 -1.97 14.59 27.74
C VAL A 37 -0.80 14.60 28.71
N LEU A 38 0.10 15.58 28.59
CA LEU A 38 1.21 15.80 29.52
C LEU A 38 0.81 16.79 30.61
N LEU A 39 1.24 16.54 31.85
CA LEU A 39 0.96 17.36 33.01
C LEU A 39 2.18 18.20 33.41
N LYS A 40 1.94 19.41 33.93
CA LYS A 40 2.97 20.35 34.40
C LYS A 40 3.74 19.85 35.63
N SER A 41 3.14 18.95 36.42
CA SER A 41 3.77 18.44 37.63
C SER A 41 4.92 17.49 37.29
N SER A 42 6.05 17.63 37.98
CA SER A 42 7.27 16.90 37.63
C SER A 42 7.10 15.38 37.76
N PRO A 43 7.64 14.59 36.81
CA PRO A 43 7.65 13.13 36.87
C PRO A 43 8.59 12.62 37.96
N LEU A 44 8.49 11.33 38.29
CA LEU A 44 9.23 10.72 39.39
C LEU A 44 10.75 10.80 39.19
N SER A 45 11.24 10.55 37.97
CA SER A 45 12.69 10.64 37.64
C SER A 45 13.31 12.01 37.97
N VAL A 46 12.56 13.10 37.79
CA VAL A 46 13.01 14.46 38.12
C VAL A 46 12.99 14.69 39.63
N ARG A 47 11.96 14.20 40.32
CA ARG A 47 11.82 14.35 41.79
C ARG A 47 12.90 13.59 42.57
N LEU A 48 13.43 12.52 42.01
CA LEU A 48 14.46 11.68 42.64
C LEU A 48 15.90 12.13 42.31
N LYS A 49 16.09 13.08 41.39
CA LYS A 49 17.40 13.49 40.88
C LYS A 49 18.30 14.03 42.01
N GLY A 50 19.34 13.26 42.36
CA GLY A 50 20.33 13.62 43.38
C GLY A 50 20.08 13.08 44.79
N ALA A 51 19.01 12.32 45.02
CA ALA A 51 18.75 11.70 46.32
C ALA A 51 19.33 10.27 46.36
N LYS A 52 20.20 9.98 47.34
CA LYS A 52 20.27 8.62 47.92
C LYS A 52 18.99 8.41 48.74
N ALA A 53 17.85 8.42 48.08
CA ALA A 53 16.56 8.30 48.71
C ALA A 53 16.40 6.85 49.22
N GLY A 54 16.12 6.68 50.51
CA GLY A 54 15.68 5.38 51.00
C GLY A 54 14.37 4.97 50.32
N ARG A 55 14.10 3.67 50.23
CA ARG A 55 12.90 3.08 49.60
C ARG A 55 11.59 3.77 50.02
N SER A 56 11.49 4.25 51.26
CA SER A 56 10.32 4.96 51.78
C SER A 56 10.06 6.33 51.11
N LEU A 57 11.10 7.12 50.86
CA LEU A 57 10.97 8.42 50.18
C LEU A 57 10.60 8.23 48.71
N ILE A 58 11.20 7.23 48.08
CA ILE A 58 10.88 6.79 46.72
C ILE A 58 9.40 6.45 46.58
N GLN A 59 8.88 5.61 47.49
CA GLN A 59 7.49 5.17 47.48
C GLN A 59 6.52 6.33 47.73
N ALA A 60 6.87 7.23 48.66
CA ALA A 60 6.08 8.43 48.92
C ALA A 60 6.02 9.38 47.71
N GLN A 61 7.13 9.58 47.00
CA GLN A 61 7.15 10.43 45.80
C GLN A 61 6.38 9.80 44.64
N ARG A 62 6.48 8.47 44.43
CA ARG A 62 5.69 7.75 43.44
C ARG A 62 4.20 7.90 43.73
N GLN A 63 3.79 7.62 44.97
CA GLN A 63 2.41 7.79 45.41
C GLN A 63 1.91 9.23 45.22
N ALA A 64 2.75 10.25 45.44
CA ALA A 64 2.38 11.64 45.22
C ALA A 64 2.18 11.98 43.73
N VAL A 65 3.01 11.43 42.82
CA VAL A 65 2.83 11.58 41.36
C VAL A 65 1.54 10.90 40.93
N ASP A 66 1.34 9.64 41.32
CA ASP A 66 0.17 8.84 40.93
C ASP A 66 -1.13 9.44 41.46
N THR A 67 -1.18 9.85 42.74
CA THR A 67 -2.36 10.49 43.33
C THR A 67 -2.70 11.80 42.62
N GLY A 68 -1.68 12.60 42.28
CA GLY A 68 -1.87 13.84 41.53
C GLY A 68 -2.43 13.59 40.12
N ARG A 69 -1.87 12.61 39.40
CA ARG A 69 -2.32 12.22 38.05
C ARG A 69 -3.74 11.67 38.08
N GLN A 70 -4.05 10.76 39.00
CA GLN A 70 -5.39 10.18 39.15
C GLN A 70 -6.44 11.23 39.50
N SER A 71 -6.12 12.16 40.41
CA SER A 71 -7.01 13.28 40.75
C SER A 71 -7.32 14.15 39.53
N PHE A 72 -6.31 14.39 38.67
CA PHE A 72 -6.49 15.13 37.43
C PHE A 72 -7.33 14.35 36.41
N ILE A 73 -7.06 13.06 36.18
CA ILE A 73 -7.86 12.19 35.29
C ILE A 73 -9.34 12.20 35.71
N GLN A 74 -9.63 12.07 37.00
CA GLN A 74 -11.00 12.11 37.52
C GLN A 74 -11.68 13.45 37.30
N GLU A 75 -10.95 14.56 37.40
CA GLU A 75 -11.47 15.89 37.08
C GLU A 75 -11.81 16.04 35.59
N VAL A 76 -10.93 15.57 34.70
CA VAL A 76 -11.17 15.61 33.24
C VAL A 76 -12.35 14.71 32.84
N LYS A 77 -12.45 13.51 33.44
CA LYS A 77 -13.61 12.61 33.27
C LYS A 77 -14.92 13.25 33.77
N ARG A 78 -14.90 13.91 34.93
CA ARG A 78 -16.08 14.60 35.48
C ARG A 78 -16.57 15.73 34.55
N ARG A 79 -15.66 16.37 33.82
CA ARG A 79 -15.98 17.38 32.80
C ARG A 79 -16.47 16.79 31.47
N GLY A 80 -16.44 15.47 31.31
CA GLY A 80 -16.85 14.79 30.09
C GLY A 80 -15.90 14.95 28.91
N LEU A 81 -14.65 15.38 29.15
CA LEU A 81 -13.66 15.70 28.09
C LEU A 81 -12.86 14.48 27.61
N ILE A 82 -12.85 13.39 28.38
CA ILE A 82 -12.20 12.11 28.01
C ILE A 82 -13.12 10.93 28.32
N GLN A 83 -13.03 9.87 27.53
CA GLN A 83 -13.82 8.66 27.67
C GLN A 83 -12.99 7.59 28.42
N ASP A 84 -11.98 7.02 27.75
CA ASP A 84 -11.15 5.94 28.27
C ASP A 84 -9.70 6.36 28.41
N VAL A 85 -9.06 5.96 29.52
CA VAL A 85 -7.62 6.09 29.71
C VAL A 85 -7.03 4.71 29.49
N TYR A 86 -6.14 4.58 28.51
CA TYR A 86 -5.54 3.29 28.13
C TYR A 86 -4.03 3.23 28.40
N CYS A 87 -3.39 4.34 28.74
CA CYS A 87 -1.99 4.36 29.17
C CYS A 87 -1.73 5.48 30.17
N GLU A 88 -0.85 5.25 31.13
CA GLU A 88 -0.42 6.25 32.12
C GLU A 88 1.10 6.31 32.20
N TYR A 89 1.63 7.52 32.38
CA TYR A 89 3.06 7.80 32.51
C TYR A 89 3.33 8.51 33.83
N GLY A 90 4.35 8.06 34.54
CA GLY A 90 4.72 8.65 35.84
C GLY A 90 6.22 8.72 36.09
N TYR A 91 7.02 7.94 35.37
CA TYR A 91 8.44 7.81 35.65
C TYR A 91 9.30 8.79 34.84
N LEU A 92 9.28 8.69 33.52
CA LEU A 92 10.02 9.59 32.60
C LEU A 92 9.21 10.84 32.30
N LEU A 93 7.92 10.67 32.04
CA LEU A 93 6.94 11.72 31.81
C LEU A 93 5.86 11.66 32.89
N ASN A 94 5.09 12.73 33.02
CA ASN A 94 3.89 12.73 33.85
C ASN A 94 2.71 13.07 32.97
N GLY A 95 1.81 12.12 32.78
CA GLY A 95 0.73 12.26 31.81
C GLY A 95 -0.04 10.96 31.62
N PHE A 96 -0.95 10.96 30.67
CA PHE A 96 -1.75 9.79 30.31
C PHE A 96 -2.17 9.86 28.86
N ALA A 97 -2.50 8.71 28.28
CA ALA A 97 -3.11 8.61 26.97
C ALA A 97 -4.59 8.19 27.12
N ALA A 98 -5.45 8.90 26.40
CA ALA A 98 -6.89 8.75 26.52
C ALA A 98 -7.61 8.95 25.18
N THR A 99 -8.85 8.48 25.10
CA THR A 99 -9.80 8.81 24.04
C THR A 99 -10.60 10.05 24.43
N ALA A 100 -10.81 10.96 23.48
CA ALA A 100 -11.56 12.21 23.65
C ALA A 100 -12.42 12.49 22.41
N ARG A 101 -13.39 13.40 22.46
CA ARG A 101 -14.12 13.80 21.24
C ARG A 101 -13.23 14.70 20.38
N PRO A 102 -13.40 14.73 19.04
CA PRO A 102 -12.58 15.54 18.14
C PRO A 102 -12.45 17.03 18.52
N GLY A 103 -13.50 17.61 19.12
CA GLY A 103 -13.52 19.01 19.56
C GLY A 103 -12.95 19.29 20.96
N ASP A 104 -12.64 18.27 21.76
CA ASP A 104 -12.28 18.45 23.18
C ASP A 104 -10.79 18.76 23.38
N ARG A 105 -9.95 18.61 22.34
CA ARG A 105 -8.49 18.81 22.42
C ARG A 105 -8.11 20.16 23.02
N ASP A 106 -8.69 21.25 22.51
CA ASP A 106 -8.35 22.61 22.95
C ASP A 106 -8.89 22.90 24.36
N ALA A 107 -10.06 22.35 24.68
CA ALA A 107 -10.64 22.43 26.01
C ALA A 107 -9.76 21.73 27.06
N ILE A 108 -9.21 20.55 26.72
CA ILE A 108 -8.23 19.84 27.56
C ILE A 108 -6.94 20.66 27.68
N ALA A 109 -6.42 21.18 26.56
CA ALA A 109 -5.19 21.97 26.55
C ALA A 109 -5.27 23.24 27.41
N ALA A 110 -6.46 23.83 27.54
CA ALA A 110 -6.72 25.00 28.35
C ALA A 110 -6.82 24.72 29.86
N LEU A 111 -6.90 23.45 30.30
CA LEU A 111 -7.08 23.13 31.71
C LEU A 111 -5.84 23.50 32.57
N PRO A 112 -6.05 24.06 33.78
CA PRO A 112 -4.97 24.31 34.72
C PRO A 112 -4.25 23.00 35.06
N GLY A 113 -2.96 22.91 34.73
CA GLY A 113 -2.13 21.74 35.00
C GLY A 113 -1.70 20.95 33.77
N VAL A 114 -2.26 21.23 32.59
CA VAL A 114 -1.81 20.61 31.32
C VAL A 114 -0.58 21.32 30.78
N GLN A 115 0.46 20.55 30.48
CA GLN A 115 1.68 21.01 29.80
C GLN A 115 1.47 21.03 28.28
N GLY A 116 0.82 20.01 27.73
CA GLY A 116 0.54 19.91 26.30
C GLY A 116 -0.36 18.73 25.97
N VAL A 117 -1.04 18.83 24.82
CA VAL A 117 -1.91 17.77 24.28
C VAL A 117 -1.44 17.42 22.88
N TYR A 118 -1.14 16.14 22.68
CA TYR A 118 -0.56 15.59 21.46
C TYR A 118 -1.46 14.48 20.92
N THR A 119 -1.41 14.25 19.62
CA THR A 119 -2.09 13.11 19.01
C THR A 119 -1.30 11.84 19.29
N ASP A 120 -1.98 10.75 19.68
CA ASP A 120 -1.36 9.43 19.78
C ASP A 120 -1.39 8.75 18.41
N HIS A 121 -0.30 8.89 17.66
CA HIS A 121 -0.18 8.30 16.32
C HIS A 121 -0.02 6.78 16.41
N GLN A 122 -0.79 6.06 15.59
CA GLN A 122 -0.61 4.63 15.36
C GLN A 122 0.08 4.39 14.01
N VAL A 123 1.03 3.47 13.98
CA VAL A 123 1.84 3.10 12.82
C VAL A 123 1.80 1.59 12.65
N ARG A 124 1.55 1.08 11.43
CA ARG A 124 1.68 -0.35 11.12
C ARG A 124 3.01 -0.62 10.43
N LEU A 125 3.59 -1.80 10.69
CA LEU A 125 4.77 -2.28 9.98
C LEU A 125 4.33 -2.85 8.63
N GLU A 126 4.96 -2.40 7.53
CA GLU A 126 4.88 -3.12 6.25
C GLU A 126 5.96 -4.21 6.21
N PRO A 127 5.68 -5.40 5.65
CA PRO A 127 6.72 -6.38 5.37
C PRO A 127 7.73 -5.77 4.39
N LEU A 128 9.00 -5.65 4.79
CA LEU A 128 10.05 -5.26 3.87
C LEU A 128 10.29 -6.43 2.90
N PHE A 129 9.70 -6.35 1.70
CA PHE A 129 9.95 -7.29 0.61
C PHE A 129 11.43 -7.24 0.20
N GLY A 130 12.13 -8.36 0.36
CA GLY A 130 13.49 -8.53 -0.14
C GLY A 130 14.26 -9.67 0.49
N ASP A 131 13.76 -10.92 0.39
CA ASP A 131 14.60 -12.09 0.62
C ASP A 131 15.55 -12.26 -0.57
N GLY A 132 16.71 -11.60 -0.46
CA GLY A 132 17.81 -11.66 -1.41
C GLY A 132 18.94 -12.55 -0.89
N ALA A 133 19.03 -13.75 -1.47
CA ALA A 133 20.19 -14.66 -1.49
C ALA A 133 20.59 -15.36 -0.17
N SER A 134 20.60 -16.70 -0.25
CA SER A 134 21.39 -17.58 0.63
C SER A 134 22.89 -17.33 0.40
N GLY A 135 23.61 -16.94 1.46
CA GLY A 135 25.06 -16.72 1.42
C GLY A 135 25.69 -16.82 2.82
N GLN A 136 27.01 -16.95 2.88
CA GLN A 136 27.75 -17.01 4.15
C GLN A 136 27.85 -15.61 4.76
N ALA A 137 27.41 -15.45 6.01
CA ALA A 137 27.53 -14.19 6.74
C ALA A 137 29.00 -13.80 6.94
N PRO A 138 29.39 -12.53 6.72
CA PRO A 138 30.76 -12.10 6.97
C PRO A 138 31.07 -12.09 8.48
N THR A 139 32.05 -12.87 8.90
CA THR A 139 32.59 -12.81 10.27
C THR A 139 33.31 -11.48 10.48
N ARG A 140 32.90 -10.70 11.48
CA ARG A 140 33.60 -9.46 11.85
C ARG A 140 34.65 -9.74 12.93
N PRO A 141 35.87 -9.18 12.79
CA PRO A 141 36.84 -9.24 13.87
C PRO A 141 36.31 -8.48 15.09
N LEU A 142 36.57 -9.02 16.28
CA LEU A 142 36.23 -8.36 17.55
C LEU A 142 37.11 -7.13 17.74
N VAL A 143 36.48 -6.04 18.19
CA VAL A 143 37.15 -4.79 18.54
C VAL A 143 38.03 -5.04 19.76
N GLN A 144 39.22 -4.45 19.80
CA GLN A 144 40.15 -4.58 20.92
C GLN A 144 40.26 -3.26 21.68
N TYR A 145 40.39 -3.33 23.00
CA TYR A 145 40.72 -2.20 23.87
C TYR A 145 41.75 -2.64 24.90
N GLU A 146 42.90 -1.94 24.94
CA GLU A 146 44.02 -2.26 25.84
C GLU A 146 44.47 -3.74 25.79
N GLY A 147 44.38 -4.35 24.61
CA GLY A 147 44.75 -5.75 24.38
C GLY A 147 43.70 -6.79 24.78
N GLN A 148 42.49 -6.36 25.18
CA GLN A 148 41.35 -7.23 25.50
C GLN A 148 40.23 -7.08 24.46
N PRO A 149 39.52 -8.16 24.09
CA PRO A 149 38.39 -8.08 23.18
C PRO A 149 37.20 -7.39 23.86
N LEU A 150 36.64 -6.38 23.21
CA LEU A 150 35.33 -5.83 23.55
C LEU A 150 34.26 -6.68 22.88
N THR A 151 33.39 -7.27 23.70
CA THR A 151 32.32 -8.18 23.27
C THR A 151 30.95 -7.73 23.75
N GLY A 152 30.86 -6.70 24.59
CA GLY A 152 29.63 -6.27 25.27
C GLY A 152 29.39 -6.98 26.60
N LYS A 153 30.32 -7.83 27.04
CA LYS A 153 30.20 -8.58 28.29
C LYS A 153 29.95 -7.64 29.47
N GLY A 154 28.93 -7.96 30.26
CA GLY A 154 28.53 -7.17 31.44
C GLY A 154 27.72 -5.92 31.12
N THR A 155 27.29 -5.74 29.86
CA THR A 155 26.36 -4.68 29.47
C THR A 155 25.00 -5.24 29.07
N THR A 156 23.97 -4.41 29.14
CA THR A 156 22.60 -4.76 28.75
C THR A 156 22.06 -3.77 27.72
N ILE A 157 21.51 -4.30 26.61
CA ILE A 157 20.85 -3.52 25.56
C ILE A 157 19.34 -3.82 25.61
N ALA A 158 18.52 -2.80 25.81
CA ALA A 158 17.07 -2.92 25.64
C ALA A 158 16.67 -2.66 24.18
N ILE A 159 15.95 -3.60 23.57
CA ILE A 159 15.39 -3.48 22.23
C ILE A 159 13.91 -3.18 22.35
N ILE A 160 13.50 -1.99 21.90
CA ILE A 160 12.09 -1.60 21.83
C ILE A 160 11.67 -1.65 20.35
N ASP A 161 10.95 -2.70 19.97
CA ASP A 161 10.63 -3.02 18.57
C ASP A 161 9.35 -3.90 18.47
N SER A 162 9.20 -4.65 17.39
CA SER A 162 8.08 -5.55 17.05
C SER A 162 7.99 -6.83 17.88
N GLY A 163 9.03 -7.16 18.64
CA GLY A 163 9.20 -8.45 19.32
C GLY A 163 10.52 -9.09 18.97
N ILE A 164 10.91 -10.16 19.68
CA ILE A 164 12.10 -10.95 19.34
C ILE A 164 11.79 -12.44 19.49
N ASP A 165 12.17 -13.23 18.48
CA ASP A 165 12.32 -14.69 18.61
C ASP A 165 13.57 -15.02 19.44
N TYR A 166 13.40 -15.06 20.76
CA TYR A 166 14.47 -15.40 21.69
C TYR A 166 14.85 -16.88 21.65
N THR A 167 14.08 -17.75 20.97
CA THR A 167 14.44 -19.16 20.75
C THR A 167 15.53 -19.31 19.70
N HIS A 168 15.80 -18.26 18.93
CA HIS A 168 16.89 -18.22 17.97
C HIS A 168 18.24 -18.54 18.65
N PRO A 169 19.03 -19.52 18.17
CA PRO A 169 20.28 -19.93 18.82
C PRO A 169 21.29 -18.79 19.01
N ALA A 170 21.46 -17.94 17.98
CA ALA A 170 22.32 -16.75 18.07
C ALA A 170 21.84 -15.69 19.09
N LEU A 171 20.57 -15.72 19.50
CA LEU A 171 20.01 -14.83 20.53
C LEU A 171 19.89 -15.52 21.91
N GLY A 172 20.49 -16.70 22.07
CA GLY A 172 20.65 -17.40 23.34
C GLY A 172 19.70 -18.58 23.53
N GLY A 173 18.65 -18.71 22.72
CA GLY A 173 17.75 -19.87 22.73
C GLY A 173 16.85 -19.99 23.95
N CYS A 174 16.76 -18.95 24.80
CA CYS A 174 15.93 -18.95 26.01
C CYS A 174 15.57 -17.53 26.48
N PHE A 175 14.53 -17.43 27.31
CA PHE A 175 14.01 -16.19 27.89
C PHE A 175 13.97 -16.26 29.42
N GLY A 176 14.37 -15.18 30.08
CA GLY A 176 14.29 -15.01 31.54
C GLY A 176 15.65 -14.92 32.25
N PRO A 177 15.66 -14.94 33.59
CA PRO A 177 16.89 -14.81 34.37
C PRO A 177 17.93 -15.88 34.00
N GLY A 178 19.16 -15.45 33.71
CA GLY A 178 20.26 -16.34 33.28
C GLY A 178 20.33 -16.58 31.77
N CYS A 179 19.30 -16.19 31.01
CA CYS A 179 19.33 -16.18 29.55
C CYS A 179 20.00 -14.91 29.02
N LYS A 180 20.34 -14.96 27.73
CA LYS A 180 20.78 -13.75 27.01
C LYS A 180 19.67 -12.71 26.97
N VAL A 181 18.44 -13.14 26.63
CA VAL A 181 17.24 -12.33 26.76
C VAL A 181 16.73 -12.47 28.20
N LYS A 182 17.07 -11.50 29.05
CA LYS A 182 16.88 -11.58 30.51
C LYS A 182 15.44 -11.33 30.96
N GLY A 183 14.68 -10.60 30.16
CA GLY A 183 13.33 -10.18 30.49
C GLY A 183 12.76 -9.25 29.43
N GLY A 184 11.50 -8.87 29.59
CA GLY A 184 10.80 -8.05 28.63
C GLY A 184 9.33 -7.87 28.95
N PHE A 185 8.61 -7.24 28.02
CA PHE A 185 7.16 -7.04 28.11
C PHE A 185 6.57 -6.83 26.71
N ASP A 186 5.39 -7.38 26.47
CA ASP A 186 4.58 -7.13 25.30
C ASP A 186 3.49 -6.10 25.63
N PHE A 187 3.66 -4.88 25.10
CA PHE A 187 2.68 -3.79 25.25
C PHE A 187 1.49 -3.91 24.29
N ALA A 188 1.57 -4.82 23.32
CA ALA A 188 0.53 -5.05 22.34
C ALA A 188 -0.52 -6.05 22.86
N SER A 189 -0.09 -7.11 23.56
CA SER A 189 -0.96 -8.08 24.25
C SER A 189 -1.09 -7.82 25.76
N ASN A 190 -0.27 -6.92 26.33
CA ASN A 190 -0.20 -6.60 27.75
C ASN A 190 0.19 -7.81 28.62
N ASP A 191 1.28 -8.48 28.26
CA ASP A 191 1.80 -9.65 28.97
C ASP A 191 3.35 -9.61 29.06
N PRO A 192 3.99 -10.48 29.88
CA PRO A 192 5.44 -10.43 30.10
C PRO A 192 6.28 -11.14 29.02
N ASP A 193 5.67 -11.69 27.95
CA ASP A 193 6.35 -12.45 26.91
C ASP A 193 6.52 -11.63 25.62
N PRO A 194 7.72 -11.09 25.34
CA PRO A 194 7.96 -10.26 24.16
C PRO A 194 8.19 -11.09 22.88
N MET A 195 7.74 -12.35 22.84
CA MET A 195 7.91 -13.25 21.70
C MET A 195 7.38 -12.62 20.41
N GLU A 196 8.18 -12.75 19.35
CA GLU A 196 7.74 -12.45 17.99
C GLU A 196 7.04 -13.68 17.43
N GLU A 197 5.70 -13.66 17.40
CA GLU A 197 4.87 -14.78 16.93
C GLU A 197 4.58 -14.72 15.41
N ASP A 198 4.92 -13.62 14.75
CA ASP A 198 4.55 -13.31 13.36
C ASP A 198 5.73 -13.41 12.37
N GLU A 199 5.43 -13.54 11.07
CA GLU A 199 6.41 -13.63 9.96
C GLU A 199 7.22 -12.33 9.72
N TYR A 200 6.98 -11.24 10.48
CA TYR A 200 7.62 -9.94 10.29
C TYR A 200 9.12 -9.93 10.62
N GLY A 201 9.51 -10.52 11.75
CA GLY A 201 10.90 -10.74 12.14
C GLY A 201 11.77 -9.49 12.32
N HIS A 202 11.20 -8.29 12.40
CA HIS A 202 11.98 -7.04 12.34
C HIS A 202 12.80 -6.85 13.62
N GLY A 203 12.18 -7.01 14.78
CA GLY A 203 12.87 -6.88 16.06
C GLY A 203 13.90 -7.99 16.26
N THR A 204 13.60 -9.22 15.81
CA THR A 204 14.59 -10.32 15.72
C THR A 204 15.82 -9.91 14.92
N ARG A 205 15.65 -9.28 13.75
CA ARG A 205 16.78 -8.78 12.91
C ARG A 205 17.55 -7.66 13.61
N VAL A 206 16.86 -6.71 14.25
CA VAL A 206 17.50 -5.61 14.99
C VAL A 206 18.35 -6.15 16.14
N ALA A 207 17.83 -7.12 16.90
CA ALA A 207 18.55 -7.77 17.99
C ALA A 207 19.80 -8.52 17.51
N GLY A 208 19.69 -9.20 16.37
CA GLY A 208 20.81 -9.92 15.76
C GLY A 208 21.98 -8.99 15.40
N ILE A 209 21.69 -7.81 14.84
CA ILE A 209 22.73 -6.83 14.48
C ILE A 209 23.43 -6.30 15.74
N ALA A 210 22.65 -5.98 16.78
CA ALA A 210 23.19 -5.44 18.02
C ALA A 210 24.03 -6.48 18.75
N ALA A 211 23.53 -7.71 18.88
CA ALA A 211 24.06 -8.66 19.86
C ALA A 211 23.97 -10.15 19.46
N ALA A 212 23.80 -10.57 18.20
CA ALA A 212 23.88 -12.02 17.89
C ALA A 212 25.21 -12.63 18.38
N ASN A 213 25.17 -13.86 18.89
CA ASN A 213 26.35 -14.63 19.29
C ASN A 213 26.21 -16.08 18.82
N GLY A 214 25.96 -16.24 17.53
CA GLY A 214 25.97 -17.54 16.88
C GLY A 214 27.34 -17.87 16.30
N GLU A 215 27.51 -19.12 15.90
CA GLU A 215 28.68 -19.59 15.15
C GLU A 215 28.83 -18.84 13.82
N TRP A 216 27.70 -18.61 13.13
CA TRP A 216 27.65 -18.01 11.80
C TRP A 216 27.51 -16.49 11.79
N LEU A 217 26.92 -15.90 12.83
CA LEU A 217 26.72 -14.46 12.93
C LEU A 217 27.05 -13.95 14.32
N LYS A 218 27.94 -12.96 14.37
CA LYS A 218 28.19 -12.14 15.55
C LYS A 218 27.70 -10.71 15.30
N GLY A 219 26.80 -10.25 16.16
CA GLY A 219 26.41 -8.85 16.25
C GLY A 219 27.58 -7.99 16.74
N VAL A 220 27.37 -6.68 16.86
CA VAL A 220 28.42 -5.74 17.29
C VAL A 220 28.86 -6.02 18.74
N ALA A 221 27.92 -6.34 19.64
CA ALA A 221 28.16 -6.66 21.05
C ALA A 221 27.65 -8.07 21.39
N PRO A 222 28.34 -9.14 20.95
CA PRO A 222 27.83 -10.52 21.03
C PRO A 222 27.61 -11.04 22.46
N GLU A 223 28.31 -10.55 23.47
CA GLU A 223 28.13 -10.94 24.89
C GLU A 223 27.26 -9.97 25.69
N ALA A 224 26.66 -8.96 25.04
CA ALA A 224 25.65 -8.13 25.70
C ALA A 224 24.38 -8.94 25.99
N SER A 225 23.78 -8.68 27.15
CA SER A 225 22.45 -9.19 27.49
C SER A 225 21.36 -8.31 26.85
N LEU A 226 20.17 -8.87 26.66
CA LEU A 226 19.04 -8.18 26.05
C LEU A 226 17.86 -8.06 27.03
N LEU A 227 17.20 -6.90 27.00
CA LEU A 227 15.82 -6.70 27.46
C LEU A 227 14.97 -6.39 26.24
N VAL A 228 13.71 -6.84 26.21
CA VAL A 228 12.88 -6.73 24.99
C VAL A 228 11.51 -6.16 25.31
N TYR A 229 11.13 -5.10 24.61
CA TYR A 229 9.82 -4.50 24.77
C TYR A 229 9.12 -4.48 23.42
N LYS A 230 8.11 -5.35 23.30
CA LYS A 230 7.33 -5.53 22.08
C LYS A 230 6.21 -4.49 22.03
N LEU A 231 6.09 -3.84 20.88
CA LEU A 231 5.15 -2.76 20.63
C LEU A 231 4.12 -3.08 19.54
N PHE A 232 4.40 -4.07 18.68
CA PHE A 232 3.59 -4.39 17.51
C PHE A 232 2.56 -5.48 17.80
N SER A 233 1.33 -5.25 17.33
CA SER A 233 0.31 -6.28 17.15
C SER A 233 -0.27 -6.16 15.74
N PRO A 234 -0.51 -7.28 15.03
CA PRO A 234 -1.19 -7.28 13.74
C PRO A 234 -2.55 -6.57 13.74
N LYS A 235 -3.24 -6.55 14.89
CA LYS A 235 -4.59 -5.98 15.02
C LYS A 235 -4.60 -4.48 15.28
N SER A 236 -3.61 -3.95 16.02
CA SER A 236 -3.61 -2.57 16.52
C SER A 236 -2.44 -1.72 16.02
N GLY A 237 -1.49 -2.31 15.30
CA GLY A 237 -0.22 -1.66 14.98
C GLY A 237 0.55 -1.27 16.23
N MET A 238 1.37 -0.23 16.11
CA MET A 238 2.25 0.33 17.14
C MET A 238 1.78 1.75 17.46
N SER A 239 1.75 2.16 18.72
CA SER A 239 1.39 3.54 19.10
C SER A 239 2.55 4.29 19.73
N LEU A 240 2.55 5.62 19.56
CA LEU A 240 3.49 6.51 20.26
C LEU A 240 3.35 6.35 21.78
N SER A 241 2.12 6.18 22.27
CA SER A 241 1.83 5.89 23.67
C SER A 241 2.52 4.63 24.20
N ASN A 242 2.45 3.52 23.45
CA ASN A 242 3.12 2.27 23.84
C ASN A 242 4.64 2.40 23.77
N MET A 243 5.19 3.16 22.81
CA MET A 243 6.63 3.45 22.78
C MET A 243 7.09 4.22 24.02
N ILE A 244 6.33 5.24 24.45
CA ILE A 244 6.64 5.99 25.68
C ILE A 244 6.56 5.07 26.90
N ALA A 245 5.52 4.24 26.99
CA ALA A 245 5.36 3.27 28.07
C ALA A 245 6.52 2.25 28.12
N ALA A 246 6.96 1.76 26.96
CA ALA A 246 8.11 0.88 26.85
C ALA A 246 9.42 1.57 27.24
N LEU A 247 9.59 2.86 26.92
CA LEU A 247 10.73 3.64 27.40
C LEU A 247 10.71 3.80 28.92
N GLU A 248 9.54 4.06 29.52
CA GLU A 248 9.40 4.13 30.98
C GLU A 248 9.79 2.81 31.62
N ARG A 249 9.22 1.69 31.15
CA ARG A 249 9.49 0.36 31.69
C ARG A 249 10.92 -0.10 31.43
N ALA A 250 11.50 0.23 30.28
CA ALA A 250 12.90 -0.05 30.01
C ALA A 250 13.83 0.71 30.96
N SER A 251 13.44 1.89 31.43
CA SER A 251 14.25 2.72 32.33
C SER A 251 14.15 2.31 33.80
N ASP A 252 13.13 1.51 34.14
CA ASP A 252 12.81 0.97 35.47
C ASP A 252 12.13 -0.42 35.30
N PRO A 253 12.88 -1.47 34.86
CA PRO A 253 12.31 -2.79 34.53
C PRO A 253 11.55 -3.48 35.66
N ASP A 254 12.04 -3.39 36.90
CA ASP A 254 11.41 -4.02 38.07
C ASP A 254 10.39 -3.12 38.80
N GLY A 255 10.22 -1.87 38.35
CA GLY A 255 9.28 -0.89 38.91
C GLY A 255 9.74 -0.27 40.23
N ASP A 256 10.95 -0.61 40.65
CA ASP A 256 11.68 -0.06 41.76
C ASP A 256 12.56 1.08 41.19
N PRO A 257 12.32 2.36 41.56
CA PRO A 257 13.02 3.47 40.93
C PRO A 257 14.47 3.61 41.40
N VAL A 258 15.05 2.58 42.04
CA VAL A 258 16.50 2.41 42.14
C VAL A 258 17.00 2.04 40.74
N THR A 259 17.93 2.84 40.23
CA THR A 259 18.30 2.75 38.82
C THR A 259 19.42 1.74 38.55
N ASP A 260 19.50 0.66 39.31
CA ASP A 260 20.57 -0.36 39.24
C ASP A 260 20.28 -1.49 38.23
N ASP A 261 19.03 -1.69 37.86
CA ASP A 261 18.56 -2.70 36.91
C ASP A 261 18.37 -2.18 35.46
N ARG A 262 18.43 -0.85 35.29
CA ARG A 262 18.30 -0.19 33.98
C ARG A 262 19.34 -0.72 32.97
N PRO A 263 19.01 -0.75 31.66
CA PRO A 263 19.95 -1.10 30.61
C PRO A 263 21.02 -0.02 30.44
N ASP A 264 22.19 -0.40 29.91
CA ASP A 264 23.22 0.55 29.50
C ASP A 264 22.83 1.31 28.23
N VAL A 265 22.11 0.62 27.33
CA VAL A 265 21.73 1.13 26.02
C VAL A 265 20.28 0.78 25.71
N ILE A 266 19.52 1.72 25.15
CA ILE A 266 18.20 1.46 24.55
C ILE A 266 18.30 1.69 23.03
N ASN A 267 17.83 0.73 22.24
CA ASN A 267 17.68 0.85 20.79
C ASN A 267 16.21 1.12 20.43
N LEU A 268 15.97 2.18 19.65
CA LEU A 268 14.69 2.55 19.05
C LEU A 268 14.81 2.59 17.52
N SER A 269 14.26 1.59 16.84
CA SER A 269 14.32 1.47 15.37
C SER A 269 13.08 2.05 14.66
N LEU A 270 12.22 2.75 15.40
CA LEU A 270 10.88 3.18 15.01
C LEU A 270 10.81 4.70 14.88
N ALA A 271 9.87 5.20 14.10
CA ALA A 271 9.65 6.63 13.92
C ALA A 271 8.16 6.98 14.05
N PHE A 272 7.88 8.08 14.75
CA PHE A 272 6.57 8.67 14.97
C PHE A 272 6.65 10.17 14.69
N ASP A 273 5.55 10.79 14.27
CA ASP A 273 5.52 12.22 14.03
C ASP A 273 5.90 13.02 15.29
N GLY A 274 6.70 14.07 15.11
CA GLY A 274 7.05 14.99 16.20
C GLY A 274 8.46 15.58 16.13
N GLY A 275 8.57 16.87 16.41
CA GLY A 275 9.83 17.55 16.63
C GLY A 275 10.46 17.25 18.00
N PRO A 276 11.56 17.95 18.37
CA PRO A 276 12.23 17.80 19.66
C PRO A 276 11.33 18.09 20.88
N GLU A 277 10.24 18.82 20.68
CA GLU A 277 9.23 19.18 21.68
C GLU A 277 8.15 18.10 21.89
N SER A 278 8.17 17.03 21.09
CA SER A 278 7.20 15.94 21.17
C SER A 278 7.39 15.09 22.43
N PRO A 279 6.32 14.42 22.92
CA PRO A 279 6.41 13.54 24.08
C PRO A 279 7.40 12.37 23.86
N GLY A 280 7.49 11.84 22.64
CA GLY A 280 8.47 10.79 22.29
C GLY A 280 9.92 11.26 22.44
N ALA A 281 10.24 12.45 21.91
CA ALA A 281 11.58 13.05 22.06
C ALA A 281 11.90 13.40 23.52
N ALA A 282 10.92 13.92 24.26
CA ALA A 282 11.07 14.24 25.68
C ALA A 282 11.33 12.98 26.53
N ALA A 283 10.63 11.87 26.27
CA ALA A 283 10.85 10.60 26.97
C ALA A 283 12.29 10.09 26.76
N VAL A 284 12.79 10.14 25.51
CA VAL A 284 14.18 9.79 25.19
C VAL A 284 15.17 10.67 25.97
N ASP A 285 14.98 11.98 25.96
CA ASP A 285 15.89 12.90 26.66
C ASP A 285 15.90 12.65 28.18
N ARG A 286 14.78 12.21 28.77
CA ARG A 286 14.71 11.82 30.18
C ARG A 286 15.37 10.47 30.48
N ALA A 287 15.21 9.47 29.62
CA ALA A 287 15.96 8.22 29.73
C ALA A 287 17.48 8.47 29.67
N VAL A 288 17.93 9.40 28.81
CA VAL A 288 19.35 9.79 28.75
C VAL A 288 19.81 10.49 30.03
N GLU A 289 18.97 11.34 30.63
CA GLU A 289 19.27 11.97 31.92
C GLU A 289 19.39 10.98 33.08
N LEU A 290 18.74 9.81 32.97
CA LEU A 290 18.91 8.73 33.91
C LEU A 290 20.25 8.00 33.73
N GLY A 291 21.05 8.28 32.69
CA GLY A 291 22.33 7.61 32.50
C GLY A 291 22.30 6.45 31.51
N ILE A 292 21.21 6.32 30.74
CA ILE A 292 21.05 5.34 29.66
C ILE A 292 21.52 5.96 28.34
N VAL A 293 22.23 5.21 27.50
CA VAL A 293 22.52 5.65 26.13
C VAL A 293 21.33 5.27 25.24
N VAL A 294 20.56 6.24 24.75
CA VAL A 294 19.43 5.96 23.85
C VAL A 294 19.85 6.22 22.41
N VAL A 295 19.68 5.23 21.55
CA VAL A 295 20.02 5.25 20.13
C VAL A 295 18.73 5.11 19.31
N ALA A 296 18.49 6.04 18.40
CA ALA A 296 17.30 6.08 17.56
C ALA A 296 17.66 6.11 16.07
N ALA A 297 16.89 5.39 15.26
CA ALA A 297 16.96 5.50 13.80
C ALA A 297 16.56 6.93 13.34
N ALA A 298 17.20 7.45 12.28
CA ALA A 298 16.84 8.75 11.73
C ALA A 298 15.48 8.77 10.99
N GLY A 299 15.02 7.61 10.51
CA GLY A 299 13.85 7.47 9.65
C GLY A 299 14.23 7.30 8.17
N ASN A 300 13.28 6.78 7.39
CA ASN A 300 13.44 6.50 5.95
C ASN A 300 12.50 7.37 5.10
N SER A 301 12.21 8.60 5.55
CA SER A 301 11.27 9.55 4.93
C SER A 301 11.98 10.67 4.15
N GLY A 302 13.29 10.57 3.94
CA GLY A 302 14.08 11.54 3.17
C GLY A 302 13.96 11.33 1.65
N PRO A 303 14.63 12.17 0.80
CA PRO A 303 15.91 12.85 1.06
C PRO A 303 15.81 14.35 1.44
N VAL A 304 14.66 14.78 1.96
CA VAL A 304 14.33 16.17 2.32
C VAL A 304 15.03 16.62 3.59
N TYR A 305 15.52 17.86 3.64
CA TYR A 305 15.92 18.47 4.91
C TYR A 305 14.73 18.60 5.88
N GLY A 306 14.91 18.21 7.14
CA GLY A 306 13.88 18.26 8.18
C GLY A 306 12.91 17.08 8.20
N SER A 307 13.30 15.95 7.62
CA SER A 307 12.51 14.70 7.59
C SER A 307 12.79 13.74 8.75
N ILE A 308 13.65 14.13 9.70
CA ILE A 308 13.90 13.37 10.94
C ILE A 308 12.84 13.74 11.98
N VAL A 309 12.12 12.74 12.47
CA VAL A 309 11.02 12.86 13.44
C VAL A 309 11.33 12.12 14.74
N ALA A 310 10.42 12.15 15.72
CA ALA A 310 10.59 11.44 16.98
C ALA A 310 10.68 9.92 16.77
N PRO A 311 11.43 9.16 17.58
CA PRO A 311 12.33 9.61 18.64
C PRO A 311 13.66 10.18 18.13
N GLY A 312 13.98 10.05 16.84
CA GLY A 312 15.21 10.55 16.22
C GLY A 312 15.41 12.08 16.30
N SER A 313 14.35 12.85 16.60
CA SER A 313 14.39 14.29 16.85
C SER A 313 14.89 14.68 18.26
N ALA A 314 15.04 13.72 19.18
CA ALA A 314 15.50 13.97 20.55
C ALA A 314 16.90 14.59 20.61
N VAL A 315 17.12 15.56 21.51
CA VAL A 315 18.36 16.34 21.57
C VAL A 315 19.51 15.51 22.14
N LYS A 316 19.26 14.76 23.22
CA LYS A 316 20.26 14.03 23.99
C LYS A 316 20.49 12.62 23.46
N GLY A 317 19.49 12.01 22.82
CA GLY A 317 19.62 10.72 22.14
C GLY A 317 20.59 10.77 20.96
N ILE A 318 21.08 9.59 20.55
CA ILE A 318 21.95 9.41 19.37
C ILE A 318 21.07 9.03 18.18
N THR A 319 21.02 9.89 17.17
CA THR A 319 20.25 9.65 15.94
C THR A 319 21.16 9.11 14.84
N VAL A 320 20.76 7.99 14.22
CA VAL A 320 21.62 7.24 13.31
C VAL A 320 21.10 7.29 11.87
N GLY A 321 21.93 7.86 10.97
CA GLY A 321 21.73 7.80 9.52
C GLY A 321 22.27 6.51 8.90
N ALA A 322 21.84 6.19 7.68
CA ALA A 322 22.25 4.98 6.96
C ALA A 322 22.66 5.31 5.50
N PRO A 323 23.94 5.20 5.12
CA PRO A 323 24.39 5.27 3.74
C PRO A 323 24.29 3.90 3.04
N ARG A 324 24.29 3.91 1.70
CA ARG A 324 24.44 2.70 0.88
C ARG A 324 25.92 2.37 0.75
N LEU A 325 26.32 1.17 1.18
CA LEU A 325 27.64 0.61 0.92
C LEU A 325 27.57 -0.21 -0.38
N THR A 326 28.10 0.30 -1.49
CA THR A 326 28.34 -0.52 -2.69
C THR A 326 29.63 -1.29 -2.50
N TYR A 327 29.56 -2.60 -2.30
CA TYR A 327 30.73 -3.48 -2.42
C TYR A 327 31.07 -3.68 -3.90
N GLY A 328 31.97 -2.84 -4.41
CA GLY A 328 32.58 -2.97 -5.73
C GLY A 328 34.03 -2.50 -5.64
N LEU A 329 34.96 -3.35 -6.08
CA LEU A 329 36.42 -3.26 -5.87
C LEU A 329 37.13 -2.00 -6.42
N LEU A 330 36.43 -0.95 -6.86
CA LEU A 330 37.04 0.25 -7.46
C LEU A 330 36.39 1.60 -7.09
N ASP A 331 35.40 1.67 -6.19
CA ASP A 331 34.83 2.96 -5.72
C ASP A 331 34.48 2.91 -4.21
N LEU A 332 35.45 3.27 -3.36
CA LEU A 332 35.25 3.47 -1.90
C LEU A 332 34.59 4.83 -1.59
N TYR A 333 33.42 5.10 -2.17
CA TYR A 333 32.61 6.28 -1.86
C TYR A 333 31.22 5.88 -1.34
N PRO A 334 30.85 6.23 -0.08
CA PRO A 334 29.48 6.04 0.40
C PRO A 334 28.53 6.89 -0.44
N LYS A 335 27.61 6.26 -1.17
CA LYS A 335 26.48 6.97 -1.79
C LYS A 335 25.34 6.99 -0.76
N LEU A 336 24.63 8.12 -0.63
CA LEU A 336 23.43 8.19 0.21
C LEU A 336 22.42 7.14 -0.28
N MET A 337 21.70 6.47 0.64
CA MET A 337 20.53 5.68 0.26
C MET A 337 19.51 6.57 -0.47
N SER A 338 18.58 6.00 -1.24
CA SER A 338 17.56 6.78 -1.95
C SER A 338 16.52 7.45 -1.02
N ARG A 339 16.44 7.06 0.26
CA ARG A 339 15.38 7.47 1.20
C ARG A 339 15.80 7.90 2.65
N PRO A 340 17.07 8.07 3.07
CA PRO A 340 17.38 8.34 4.47
C PRO A 340 16.94 9.75 4.87
N SER A 341 16.25 9.86 6.00
CA SER A 341 15.82 11.16 6.55
C SER A 341 17.02 12.06 6.83
N LYS A 342 16.87 13.38 6.59
CA LYS A 342 17.89 14.40 6.82
C LYS A 342 17.44 15.44 7.82
N GLY A 343 18.37 15.99 8.56
CA GLY A 343 18.15 17.20 9.36
C GLY A 343 18.07 18.47 8.49
N PRO A 344 18.10 19.65 9.08
CA PRO A 344 18.10 19.86 10.52
C PRO A 344 16.71 19.66 11.09
N VAL A 345 16.61 19.38 12.39
CA VAL A 345 15.33 19.21 13.10
C VAL A 345 14.95 20.52 13.79
N GLY A 346 13.66 20.87 13.80
CA GLY A 346 13.15 22.04 14.54
C GLY A 346 13.83 23.35 14.15
N ASP A 347 14.31 24.11 15.16
CA ASP A 347 15.08 25.34 14.92
C ASP A 347 16.56 25.06 14.65
N PHE A 348 16.84 24.34 13.56
CA PHE A 348 18.19 24.09 13.05
C PHE A 348 19.08 23.18 13.93
N LEU A 349 18.48 22.22 14.64
CA LEU A 349 19.20 21.19 15.39
C LEU A 349 19.93 20.24 14.43
N PRO A 350 21.27 20.06 14.55
CA PRO A 350 22.04 19.18 13.68
C PRO A 350 21.71 17.71 13.96
N LYS A 351 21.05 17.05 13.00
CA LYS A 351 20.75 15.60 13.00
C LYS A 351 20.90 15.06 11.57
N PRO A 352 21.20 13.76 11.36
CA PRO A 352 21.51 12.76 12.38
C PRO A 352 22.86 13.06 13.09
N ASP A 353 23.14 12.39 14.20
CA ASP A 353 24.39 12.61 14.94
C ASP A 353 25.58 11.93 14.27
N LEU A 354 25.37 10.70 13.77
CA LEU A 354 26.35 9.92 13.01
C LEU A 354 25.64 8.89 12.12
N ALA A 355 26.42 8.09 11.39
CA ALA A 355 25.93 7.08 10.48
C ALA A 355 26.52 5.69 10.75
N ALA A 356 25.80 4.65 10.37
CA ALA A 356 26.27 3.26 10.42
C ALA A 356 25.74 2.46 9.22
N PRO A 357 26.31 1.28 8.91
CA PRO A 357 25.82 0.44 7.81
C PRO A 357 24.34 0.10 8.00
N GLY A 358 23.52 0.35 6.98
CA GLY A 358 22.07 0.14 7.07
C GLY A 358 21.43 -0.41 5.81
N GLN A 359 22.19 -0.86 4.81
CA GLN A 359 21.65 -1.48 3.59
C GLN A 359 22.31 -2.85 3.40
N ASP A 360 21.53 -3.84 2.96
CA ASP A 360 21.96 -5.22 2.71
C ASP A 360 22.66 -5.83 3.94
N VAL A 361 22.14 -5.50 5.13
CA VAL A 361 22.68 -5.94 6.41
C VAL A 361 22.17 -7.35 6.71
N TRP A 362 23.12 -8.27 6.85
CA TRP A 362 22.84 -9.65 7.29
C TRP A 362 22.48 -9.71 8.78
N SER A 363 21.38 -10.38 9.12
CA SER A 363 20.96 -10.59 10.51
C SER A 363 20.14 -11.88 10.71
N THR A 364 19.76 -12.16 11.95
CA THR A 364 18.86 -13.25 12.37
C THR A 364 17.44 -13.04 11.89
N THR A 365 16.72 -14.11 11.56
CA THR A 365 15.29 -14.11 11.22
C THR A 365 14.53 -15.08 12.14
N PRO A 366 13.22 -14.92 12.34
CA PRO A 366 12.43 -15.88 13.11
C PRO A 366 12.62 -17.33 12.64
N GLY A 367 12.49 -18.28 13.56
CA GLY A 367 12.65 -19.71 13.27
C GLY A 367 14.11 -20.17 13.19
N GLY A 368 15.05 -19.39 13.70
CA GLY A 368 16.48 -19.74 13.71
C GLY A 368 17.23 -19.45 12.39
N GLY A 369 16.62 -18.72 11.46
CA GLY A 369 17.17 -18.42 10.14
C GLY A 369 18.05 -17.16 10.11
N TYR A 370 18.58 -16.85 8.92
CA TYR A 370 19.33 -15.62 8.67
C TYR A 370 18.94 -15.01 7.32
N GLY A 371 19.01 -13.68 7.21
CA GLY A 371 18.69 -12.98 5.96
C GLY A 371 19.14 -11.52 5.96
N THR A 372 19.01 -10.86 4.81
CA THR A 372 19.37 -9.45 4.63
C THR A 372 18.18 -8.52 4.83
N GLY A 373 18.46 -7.27 5.21
CA GLY A 373 17.50 -6.17 5.16
C GLY A 373 18.18 -4.81 5.10
N GLY A 374 17.38 -3.75 5.06
CA GLY A 374 17.90 -2.38 4.95
C GLY A 374 16.97 -1.31 5.52
N GLY A 375 17.55 -0.17 5.86
CA GLY A 375 16.92 0.98 6.52
C GLY A 375 17.79 1.57 7.63
N THR A 376 17.45 2.79 8.06
CA THR A 376 18.03 3.37 9.30
C THR A 376 17.73 2.54 10.55
N SER A 377 16.64 1.76 10.53
CA SER A 377 16.33 0.77 11.57
C SER A 377 17.39 -0.34 11.68
N TYR A 378 18.10 -0.67 10.60
CA TYR A 378 19.22 -1.62 10.59
C TYR A 378 20.53 -0.96 10.99
N ALA A 379 20.68 0.36 10.80
CA ALA A 379 21.86 1.11 11.22
C ALA A 379 21.87 1.43 12.72
N SER A 380 20.71 1.74 13.31
CA SER A 380 20.60 2.01 14.76
C SER A 380 21.18 0.91 15.67
N PRO A 381 20.94 -0.40 15.47
CA PRO A 381 21.50 -1.45 16.32
C PRO A 381 23.02 -1.60 16.21
N TYR A 382 23.66 -1.15 15.12
CA TYR A 382 25.13 -1.08 15.07
C TYR A 382 25.67 -0.11 16.11
N VAL A 383 25.05 1.08 16.18
CA VAL A 383 25.47 2.13 17.10
C VAL A 383 25.09 1.76 18.53
N SER A 384 23.96 1.06 18.73
CA SER A 384 23.59 0.50 20.04
C SER A 384 24.61 -0.52 20.54
N GLY A 385 25.04 -1.46 19.69
CA GLY A 385 26.12 -2.38 20.03
C GLY A 385 27.46 -1.66 20.25
N ALA A 386 27.80 -0.67 19.43
CA ALA A 386 29.01 0.13 19.62
C ALA A 386 29.01 0.90 20.94
N ALA A 387 27.87 1.48 21.33
CA ALA A 387 27.69 2.13 22.63
C ALA A 387 27.87 1.14 23.78
N ALA A 388 27.37 -0.10 23.64
CA ALA A 388 27.59 -1.16 24.62
C ALA A 388 29.08 -1.53 24.76
N LEU A 389 29.82 -1.61 23.65
CA LEU A 389 31.28 -1.82 23.68
C LEU A 389 32.03 -0.67 24.38
N VAL A 390 31.65 0.59 24.10
CA VAL A 390 32.23 1.75 24.79
C VAL A 390 31.90 1.74 26.28
N ARG A 391 30.67 1.34 26.66
CA ARG A 391 30.25 1.19 28.06
C ARG A 391 30.98 0.05 28.78
N GLN A 392 31.35 -1.02 28.06
CA GLN A 392 32.22 -2.07 28.60
C GLN A 392 33.61 -1.53 28.94
N ALA A 393 34.18 -0.69 28.05
CA ALA A 393 35.49 -0.08 28.27
C ALA A 393 35.46 1.02 29.36
N HIS A 394 34.38 1.81 29.40
CA HIS A 394 34.24 3.01 30.24
C HIS A 394 32.89 3.07 30.93
N LYS A 395 32.71 2.27 31.99
CA LYS A 395 31.43 2.15 32.71
C LYS A 395 31.03 3.45 33.42
N GLU A 396 32.00 4.27 33.79
CA GLU A 396 31.84 5.54 34.49
C GLU A 396 31.47 6.71 33.57
N TRP A 397 31.62 6.55 32.26
CA TRP A 397 31.30 7.65 31.32
C TRP A 397 29.80 7.90 31.28
N PRO A 398 29.36 9.16 31.46
CA PRO A 398 27.96 9.51 31.28
C PRO A 398 27.57 9.37 29.81
N PRO A 399 26.27 9.19 29.48
CA PRO A 399 25.81 9.03 28.10
C PRO A 399 26.26 10.12 27.14
N ALA A 400 26.37 11.37 27.61
CA ALA A 400 26.87 12.49 26.80
C ALA A 400 28.32 12.29 26.35
N THR A 401 29.19 11.72 27.20
CA THR A 401 30.58 11.39 26.86
C THR A 401 30.65 10.23 25.89
N VAL A 402 29.79 9.20 26.06
CA VAL A 402 29.69 8.08 25.11
C VAL A 402 29.24 8.58 23.74
N LYS A 403 28.16 9.39 23.68
CA LYS A 403 27.69 10.05 22.46
C LYS A 403 28.80 10.86 21.79
N ALA A 404 29.49 11.72 22.55
CA ALA A 404 30.58 12.54 22.03
C ALA A 404 31.73 11.68 21.49
N SER A 405 32.15 10.62 22.20
CA SER A 405 33.21 9.71 21.74
C SER A 405 32.90 9.06 20.40
N LEU A 406 31.66 8.59 20.20
CA LEU A 406 31.20 7.97 18.95
C LEU A 406 31.13 9.00 17.81
N MET A 407 30.65 10.22 18.08
CA MET A 407 30.59 11.30 17.10
C MET A 407 31.98 11.82 16.71
N ASN A 408 32.85 12.10 17.69
CA ASN A 408 34.17 12.71 17.49
C ASN A 408 35.15 11.80 16.74
N THR A 409 34.93 10.48 16.80
CA THR A 409 35.81 9.48 16.17
C THR A 409 35.23 8.88 14.90
N ALA A 410 34.01 9.28 14.52
CA ALA A 410 33.38 8.87 13.29
C ALA A 410 34.23 9.25 12.07
N VAL A 411 34.30 8.36 11.09
CA VAL A 411 35.07 8.56 9.86
C VAL A 411 34.23 9.36 8.88
N SER A 412 34.64 10.60 8.62
CA SER A 412 33.90 11.54 7.77
C SER A 412 34.22 11.34 6.28
N PRO A 413 33.25 10.94 5.44
CA PRO A 413 33.46 10.77 3.99
C PRO A 413 33.46 12.07 3.16
N ARG A 414 33.67 13.26 3.76
CA ARG A 414 33.52 14.58 3.09
C ARG A 414 32.12 14.80 2.46
N LEU A 415 31.07 14.38 3.16
CA LEU A 415 29.66 14.46 2.71
C LEU A 415 28.81 15.34 3.64
N ASP A 416 27.56 15.58 3.25
CA ASP A 416 26.55 16.41 3.94
C ASP A 416 26.31 15.99 5.42
N PRO A 417 26.71 16.81 6.42
CA PRO A 417 26.46 16.55 7.84
C PRO A 417 24.98 16.42 8.21
N LEU A 418 24.05 17.01 7.45
CA LEU A 418 22.61 16.86 7.69
C LEU A 418 22.08 15.50 7.23
N ALA A 419 22.90 14.70 6.53
CA ALA A 419 22.54 13.35 6.10
C ALA A 419 23.34 12.24 6.82
N LEU A 420 24.59 12.50 7.19
CA LEU A 420 25.49 11.51 7.80
C LEU A 420 26.00 11.88 9.20
N GLY A 421 25.62 13.06 9.71
CA GLY A 421 26.15 13.57 10.97
C GLY A 421 27.66 13.73 10.90
N CYS A 422 28.36 13.26 11.93
CA CYS A 422 29.82 13.28 11.99
C CYS A 422 30.51 12.26 11.06
N GLY A 423 29.77 11.31 10.48
CA GLY A 423 30.30 10.27 9.60
C GLY A 423 30.02 8.85 10.08
N MET A 424 30.75 7.87 9.55
CA MET A 424 30.57 6.46 9.87
C MET A 424 31.15 6.10 11.24
N VAL A 425 30.38 5.40 12.07
CA VAL A 425 30.80 4.96 13.41
C VAL A 425 32.14 4.21 13.39
N ASN A 426 33.03 4.55 14.34
CA ASN A 426 34.29 3.85 14.57
C ASN A 426 34.46 3.54 16.06
N VAL A 427 34.02 2.35 16.46
CA VAL A 427 33.98 1.95 17.86
C VAL A 427 35.36 1.75 18.49
N GLU A 428 36.36 1.28 17.73
CA GLU A 428 37.71 1.09 18.23
C GLU A 428 38.32 2.42 18.67
N LYS A 429 38.24 3.44 17.80
CA LYS A 429 38.69 4.80 18.13
C LYS A 429 37.85 5.44 19.23
N ALA A 430 36.52 5.21 19.24
CA ALA A 430 35.65 5.73 20.28
C ALA A 430 36.02 5.18 21.67
N ALA A 431 36.30 3.87 21.77
CA ALA A 431 36.72 3.25 23.02
C ALA A 431 38.13 3.71 23.44
N SER A 432 39.04 3.94 22.50
CA SER A 432 40.42 4.37 22.81
C SER A 432 40.59 5.89 22.98
N THR A 433 39.54 6.69 22.75
CA THR A 433 39.65 8.16 22.75
C THR A 433 40.13 8.68 24.09
N ARG A 434 40.99 9.68 24.08
CA ARG A 434 41.55 10.30 25.29
C ARG A 434 41.04 11.71 25.53
N PHE A 435 40.19 12.22 24.66
CA PHE A 435 39.42 13.44 24.86
C PHE A 435 38.12 13.39 24.06
N VAL A 436 37.15 14.23 24.43
CA VAL A 436 35.93 14.45 23.64
C VAL A 436 35.65 15.92 23.49
N VAL A 437 34.96 16.27 22.41
CA VAL A 437 34.59 17.63 22.04
C VAL A 437 33.08 17.74 21.91
N THR A 438 32.49 18.73 22.59
CA THR A 438 31.05 18.97 22.61
C THR A 438 30.71 20.44 22.32
N PRO A 439 29.66 20.74 21.52
CA PRO A 439 28.82 19.78 20.79
C PRO A 439 29.58 19.09 19.65
N GLY A 440 29.18 17.87 19.29
CA GLY A 440 29.84 17.11 18.22
C GLY A 440 29.58 17.65 16.80
N VAL A 441 28.58 18.52 16.64
CA VAL A 441 28.31 19.33 15.45
C VAL A 441 28.00 20.75 15.92
N LEU A 442 28.65 21.76 15.33
CA LEU A 442 28.38 23.16 15.62
C LEU A 442 27.21 23.65 14.75
N THR A 443 26.24 24.32 15.36
CA THR A 443 25.17 25.00 14.63
C THR A 443 25.19 26.49 14.97
N PHE A 444 25.16 27.34 13.94
CA PHE A 444 24.98 28.78 14.10
C PHE A 444 23.54 29.22 13.81
N GLY A 445 22.63 28.24 13.68
CA GLY A 445 21.20 28.48 13.47
C GLY A 445 20.88 29.07 12.09
N ARG A 446 19.64 29.59 12.00
CA ARG A 446 19.12 30.21 10.78
C ARG A 446 19.83 31.52 10.47
N ILE A 447 20.38 31.66 9.27
CA ILE A 447 20.95 32.92 8.78
C ILE A 447 19.81 33.81 8.28
N ALA A 448 19.62 34.98 8.91
CA ALA A 448 18.64 35.98 8.47
C ALA A 448 19.21 36.78 7.27
N GLN A 449 18.34 37.17 6.33
CA GLN A 449 18.70 38.09 5.25
C GLN A 449 18.91 39.49 5.83
N ALA A 450 20.14 39.82 6.22
CA ALA A 450 20.53 41.16 6.63
C ALA A 450 21.75 41.58 5.79
N THR A 451 21.71 42.79 5.23
CA THR A 451 22.86 43.42 4.58
C THR A 451 23.86 43.89 5.63
N GLY A 452 25.16 43.87 5.32
CA GLY A 452 26.23 44.24 6.24
C GLY A 452 26.98 43.05 6.88
N GLU A 453 27.80 43.35 7.88
CA GLU A 453 28.58 42.35 8.63
C GLU A 453 27.84 41.93 9.89
N TRP A 454 27.69 40.63 10.11
CA TRP A 454 27.16 40.08 11.36
C TRP A 454 28.04 38.93 11.85
N THR A 455 28.11 38.78 13.17
CA THR A 455 28.88 37.71 13.82
C THR A 455 28.00 36.95 14.80
N ARG A 456 28.07 35.61 14.73
CA ARG A 456 27.50 34.71 15.74
C ARG A 456 28.62 33.92 16.39
N SER A 457 28.50 33.67 17.68
CA SER A 457 29.48 32.90 18.44
C SER A 457 28.80 31.70 19.10
N THR A 458 29.51 30.60 19.18
CA THR A 458 29.12 29.40 19.93
C THR A 458 30.32 28.87 20.71
N GLU A 459 30.06 28.08 21.74
CA GLU A 459 31.09 27.50 22.59
C GLU A 459 31.39 26.06 22.16
N LEU A 460 32.68 25.71 22.13
CA LEU A 460 33.16 24.36 21.91
C LEU A 460 33.97 23.93 23.15
N SER A 461 33.49 22.91 23.84
CA SER A 461 34.12 22.38 25.05
C SER A 461 34.95 21.14 24.74
N ILE A 462 36.14 21.04 25.31
CA ILE A 462 37.06 19.91 25.21
C ILE A 462 37.22 19.30 26.60
N ALA A 463 36.73 18.07 26.79
CA ALA A 463 36.92 17.31 28.01
C ALA A 463 38.14 16.40 27.87
N ASN A 464 39.15 16.59 28.72
CA ASN A 464 40.35 15.78 28.76
C ASN A 464 40.08 14.50 29.58
N LEU A 465 40.06 13.36 28.89
CA LEU A 465 39.80 12.04 29.50
C LEU A 465 41.12 11.29 29.83
N ALA A 466 42.27 11.89 29.52
CA ALA A 466 43.57 11.33 29.87
C ALA A 466 43.93 11.58 31.35
N ALA A 467 44.85 10.76 31.87
CA ALA A 467 45.38 10.90 33.23
C ALA A 467 46.32 12.10 33.42
N THR A 468 46.70 12.80 32.33
CA THR A 468 47.62 13.94 32.36
C THR A 468 47.02 15.16 31.67
N SER A 469 47.48 16.35 32.04
CA SER A 469 47.14 17.60 31.32
C SER A 469 47.56 17.50 29.86
N ARG A 470 46.74 18.05 28.96
CA ARG A 470 46.99 18.03 27.50
C ARG A 470 46.73 19.41 26.90
N THR A 471 47.51 19.75 25.89
CA THR A 471 47.32 20.95 25.08
C THR A 471 46.68 20.57 23.76
N TYR A 472 45.61 21.28 23.41
CA TYR A 472 44.84 21.08 22.18
C TYR A 472 45.02 22.28 21.27
N THR A 473 45.32 22.04 20.00
CA THR A 473 45.36 23.09 18.96
C THR A 473 44.12 23.01 18.08
N LEU A 474 43.57 24.17 17.73
CA LEU A 474 42.33 24.27 16.98
C LEU A 474 42.55 25.02 15.67
N THR A 475 41.97 24.52 14.60
CA THR A 475 42.03 25.17 13.28
C THR A 475 40.66 25.17 12.62
N ALA A 476 40.19 26.37 12.27
CA ALA A 476 39.01 26.55 11.44
C ALA A 476 39.36 26.26 9.98
N GLN A 477 38.60 25.38 9.32
CA GLN A 477 38.68 25.20 7.86
C GLN A 477 37.46 25.85 7.22
N GLY A 478 37.72 26.62 6.14
CA GLY A 478 36.79 27.57 5.53
C GLY A 478 35.41 27.01 5.18
N VAL A 479 34.45 27.93 5.04
CA VAL A 479 33.04 27.63 4.83
C VAL A 479 32.72 27.60 3.34
N TYR A 480 32.10 26.53 2.84
CA TYR A 480 31.78 26.36 1.42
C TYR A 480 30.31 25.97 1.20
N GLN A 481 29.74 26.37 0.05
CA GLN A 481 28.41 25.96 -0.43
C GLN A 481 28.56 25.02 -1.64
N ARG A 482 27.59 24.13 -1.87
CA ARG A 482 27.62 23.10 -2.92
C ARG A 482 27.03 23.55 -4.27
N ARG A 483 26.71 24.84 -4.50
CA ARG A 483 26.22 25.34 -5.81
C ARG A 483 27.06 26.53 -6.28
N GLU A 484 27.42 26.51 -7.56
CA GLU A 484 28.42 27.39 -8.18
C GLU A 484 27.86 28.66 -8.85
N SER A 485 26.55 28.95 -8.78
CA SER A 485 25.95 29.93 -9.71
C SER A 485 25.53 31.29 -9.14
N GLU A 486 25.72 31.61 -7.85
CA GLU A 486 25.29 32.91 -7.30
C GLU A 486 26.28 33.55 -6.30
N PRO A 487 26.40 34.88 -6.26
CA PRO A 487 27.22 35.60 -5.27
C PRO A 487 26.64 35.44 -3.85
N LEU A 488 27.39 34.80 -2.95
CA LEU A 488 27.02 34.55 -1.56
C LEU A 488 27.82 35.44 -0.60
N PRO A 489 27.34 35.64 0.65
CA PRO A 489 28.17 36.25 1.69
C PRO A 489 29.49 35.51 1.88
N GLU A 490 30.57 36.27 2.02
CA GLU A 490 31.85 35.75 2.50
C GLU A 490 31.67 35.33 3.96
N LEU A 491 31.95 34.07 4.26
CA LEU A 491 31.86 33.51 5.62
C LEU A 491 33.27 33.25 6.17
N ILE A 492 33.59 33.92 7.27
CA ILE A 492 34.86 33.82 7.99
C ILE A 492 34.60 33.07 9.29
N LEU A 493 35.39 32.02 9.53
CA LEU A 493 35.31 31.20 10.74
C LEU A 493 36.59 31.38 11.56
N ASP A 494 36.42 31.82 12.80
CA ASP A 494 37.51 32.06 13.75
C ASP A 494 37.35 31.24 15.03
N VAL A 495 38.46 30.83 15.63
CA VAL A 495 38.48 30.12 16.92
C VAL A 495 39.40 30.85 17.89
N SER A 496 38.92 31.11 19.11
CA SER A 496 39.67 31.83 20.14
C SER A 496 39.47 31.22 21.53
N PRO A 497 40.55 30.86 22.25
CA PRO A 497 41.95 30.79 21.78
C PRO A 497 42.16 29.65 20.77
N ALA A 498 43.17 29.77 19.89
CA ALA A 498 43.54 28.71 18.93
C ALA A 498 44.31 27.54 19.57
N SER A 499 44.70 27.67 20.84
CA SER A 499 45.32 26.62 21.64
C SER A 499 44.85 26.71 23.08
N LEU A 500 44.55 25.57 23.70
CA LEU A 500 44.05 25.48 25.06
C LEU A 500 44.68 24.29 25.79
N THR A 501 45.20 24.52 26.99
CA THR A 501 45.66 23.43 27.87
C THR A 501 44.58 23.09 28.89
N VAL A 502 44.20 21.82 28.96
CA VAL A 502 43.16 21.32 29.86
C VAL A 502 43.77 20.27 30.79
N GLU A 503 43.60 20.46 32.09
CA GLU A 503 44.05 19.51 33.11
C GLU A 503 43.36 18.15 32.99
N ALA A 504 43.97 17.10 33.54
CA ALA A 504 43.40 15.75 33.56
C ALA A 504 42.00 15.74 34.20
N GLY A 505 41.02 15.15 33.53
CA GLY A 505 39.63 15.07 33.99
C GLY A 505 38.88 16.41 34.03
N LYS A 506 39.45 17.50 33.49
CA LYS A 506 38.79 18.80 33.39
C LYS A 506 38.24 19.04 31.98
N THR A 507 37.37 20.04 31.88
CA THR A 507 36.83 20.54 30.63
C THR A 507 37.30 21.99 30.45
N GLY A 508 37.84 22.29 29.28
CA GLY A 508 38.12 23.65 28.85
C GLY A 508 37.23 24.05 27.69
N SER A 509 37.02 25.35 27.48
CA SER A 509 36.15 25.85 26.41
C SER A 509 36.86 26.86 25.53
N VAL A 510 36.50 26.87 24.25
CA VAL A 510 36.89 27.90 23.28
C VAL A 510 35.64 28.54 22.68
N THR A 511 35.79 29.77 22.18
CA THR A 511 34.74 30.43 21.38
C THR A 511 35.01 30.22 19.89
N VAL A 512 34.01 29.72 19.17
CA VAL A 512 34.01 29.66 17.70
C VAL A 512 33.10 30.77 17.18
N ARG A 513 33.62 31.64 16.31
CA ARG A 513 32.90 32.78 15.74
C ARG A 513 32.71 32.56 14.24
N LEU A 514 31.47 32.72 13.78
CA LEU A 514 31.12 32.78 12.37
C LEU A 514 30.74 34.22 12.04
N THR A 515 31.53 34.86 11.20
CA THR A 515 31.28 36.21 10.69
C THR A 515 30.88 36.12 9.23
N ALA A 516 29.76 36.75 8.87
CA ALA A 516 29.33 36.86 7.48
C ALA A 516 29.42 38.29 7.00
N ARG A 517 29.96 38.48 5.79
CA ARG A 517 30.05 39.76 5.11
C ARG A 517 29.26 39.73 3.82
N LEU A 518 28.32 40.65 3.69
CA LEU A 518 27.33 40.66 2.62
C LEU A 518 27.34 42.04 1.95
N ASN A 519 27.99 42.14 0.79
CA ASN A 519 28.32 43.42 0.13
C ASN A 519 27.19 43.99 -0.76
N GLU A 520 26.22 43.17 -1.19
CA GLU A 520 25.06 43.58 -2.00
C GLU A 520 23.78 42.88 -1.50
N ALA A 521 22.60 43.46 -1.69
CA ALA A 521 21.34 42.83 -1.29
C ALA A 521 21.05 41.57 -2.14
N PRO A 522 20.86 40.36 -1.55
CA PRO A 522 20.71 39.15 -2.34
C PRO A 522 19.26 38.61 -2.38
N PHE A 523 18.78 38.42 -3.61
CA PHE A 523 17.82 37.44 -4.13
C PHE A 523 16.33 37.47 -3.73
N PRO A 524 15.44 36.97 -4.62
CA PRO A 524 14.03 36.74 -4.30
C PRO A 524 13.88 35.83 -3.08
N THR A 525 12.96 36.21 -2.19
CA THR A 525 12.57 35.48 -0.99
C THR A 525 12.19 34.03 -1.32
N GLY A 526 12.97 33.01 -0.92
CA GLY A 526 12.51 31.61 -0.96
C GLY A 526 13.55 30.48 -1.11
N CYS A 527 14.76 30.71 -1.62
CA CYS A 527 15.68 29.61 -1.93
C CYS A 527 16.42 29.00 -0.71
N PRO A 528 16.46 27.66 -0.54
CA PRO A 528 17.28 27.00 0.47
C PRO A 528 18.79 27.19 0.24
N PHE A 529 19.54 27.41 1.30
CA PHE A 529 21.00 27.28 1.31
C PHE A 529 21.50 26.72 2.64
N VAL A 530 22.55 25.89 2.59
CA VAL A 530 23.28 25.41 3.76
C VAL A 530 24.77 25.58 3.50
N TYR A 531 25.44 26.17 4.48
CA TYR A 531 26.87 26.31 4.55
C TYR A 531 27.47 25.23 5.42
N TYR A 532 28.59 24.68 4.95
CA TYR A 532 29.35 23.66 5.65
C TYR A 532 30.76 24.16 5.92
N GLY A 533 31.28 23.83 7.09
CA GLY A 533 32.67 24.06 7.46
C GLY A 533 33.04 23.09 8.57
N ARG A 534 34.23 23.26 9.16
CA ARG A 534 34.66 22.42 10.28
C ARG A 534 35.69 23.10 11.16
N VAL A 535 35.73 22.69 12.43
CA VAL A 535 36.82 22.98 13.36
C VAL A 535 37.57 21.70 13.62
N GLU A 536 38.86 21.69 13.31
CA GLU A 536 39.78 20.60 13.63
C GLU A 536 40.35 20.83 15.02
N VAL A 537 40.25 19.83 15.90
CA VAL A 537 40.84 19.83 17.25
C VAL A 537 41.90 18.74 17.32
N ASN A 538 43.15 19.12 17.50
CA ASN A 538 44.28 18.20 17.55
C ASN A 538 44.82 18.10 18.98
N GLY A 539 44.77 16.90 19.56
CA GLY A 539 45.34 16.57 20.87
C GLY A 539 46.74 15.93 20.81
N GLY A 540 47.33 15.78 19.62
CA GLY A 540 48.63 15.17 19.37
C GLY A 540 48.53 13.75 18.79
N ASP A 541 48.00 12.81 19.58
CA ASP A 541 47.77 11.41 19.19
C ASP A 541 46.43 11.18 18.47
N GLN A 542 45.51 12.13 18.60
CA GLN A 542 44.17 12.07 18.06
C GLN A 542 43.75 13.45 17.55
N GLN A 543 43.07 13.43 16.40
CA GLN A 543 42.44 14.58 15.78
C GLN A 543 40.93 14.35 15.71
N VAL A 544 40.15 15.37 16.07
CA VAL A 544 38.68 15.39 16.02
C VAL A 544 38.25 16.48 15.05
N SER A 545 37.45 16.11 14.06
CA SER A 545 36.86 17.04 13.10
C SER A 545 35.41 17.34 13.51
N VAL A 546 35.14 18.58 13.91
CA VAL A 546 33.80 19.02 14.33
C VAL A 546 33.15 19.76 13.17
N PRO A 547 32.19 19.14 12.45
CA PRO A 547 31.50 19.81 11.37
C PRO A 547 30.65 20.98 11.92
N LEU A 548 30.46 21.99 11.09
CA LEU A 548 29.53 23.09 11.38
C LEU A 548 28.49 23.22 10.28
N ILE A 549 27.30 23.66 10.69
CA ILE A 549 26.19 23.98 9.80
C ILE A 549 25.66 25.39 10.11
N ALA A 550 25.32 26.12 9.06
CA ALA A 550 24.58 27.38 9.14
C ALA A 550 23.83 27.58 7.83
N GLY A 551 22.67 28.22 7.85
CA GLY A 551 21.97 28.49 6.59
C GLY A 551 20.51 28.80 6.75
N ARG A 552 19.79 28.70 5.64
CA ARG A 552 18.33 28.77 5.58
C ARG A 552 17.85 27.56 4.80
N VAL A 553 17.30 26.59 5.50
CA VAL A 553 16.46 25.57 4.88
C VAL A 553 15.03 26.15 4.88
N PRO A 554 14.20 25.95 3.83
CA PRO A 554 12.79 26.28 3.93
C PRO A 554 12.24 25.65 5.21
N PRO A 555 11.26 26.29 5.89
CA PRO A 555 10.55 25.59 6.94
C PRO A 555 10.10 24.23 6.36
N PRO A 556 10.09 23.14 7.16
CA PRO A 556 9.39 21.94 6.70
C PRO A 556 8.02 22.43 6.18
N PRO A 557 7.57 21.97 5.00
CA PRO A 557 6.29 22.43 4.47
C PRO A 557 5.26 22.39 5.57
N PRO A 558 4.33 23.38 5.64
CA PRO A 558 3.32 23.42 6.68
C PRO A 558 2.73 22.02 6.80
N ARG A 559 2.70 21.52 8.05
CA ARG A 559 2.32 20.17 8.44
C ARG A 559 1.35 19.61 7.41
N GLN A 560 1.81 18.76 6.50
CA GLN A 560 0.95 18.22 5.45
C GLN A 560 -0.19 17.39 6.07
N SER A 561 -0.04 16.98 7.33
CA SER A 561 -1.12 16.48 8.19
C SER A 561 -2.25 17.50 8.41
N GLU A 562 -2.01 18.81 8.45
CA GLU A 562 -3.04 19.86 8.61
C GLU A 562 -3.81 20.13 7.29
N ILE A 563 -3.15 20.04 6.12
CA ILE A 563 -3.84 20.07 4.81
C ILE A 563 -4.63 18.77 4.59
N LEU A 564 -4.08 17.61 5.01
CA LEU A 564 -4.81 16.34 5.05
C LEU A 564 -5.99 16.41 6.04
N LEU A 565 -5.83 17.04 7.21
CA LEU A 565 -6.93 17.23 8.18
C LEU A 565 -8.03 18.16 7.64
N GLU A 566 -7.71 19.19 6.85
CA GLU A 566 -8.72 19.99 6.14
C GLU A 566 -9.42 19.19 5.03
N ILE A 567 -8.69 18.35 4.29
CA ILE A 567 -9.22 17.47 3.23
C ILE A 567 -10.09 16.33 3.81
N LEU A 568 -9.84 15.90 5.05
CA LEU A 568 -10.40 14.69 5.66
C LEU A 568 -11.32 14.98 6.85
N SER A 569 -11.90 16.18 6.90
CA SER A 569 -12.92 16.53 7.90
C SER A 569 -14.22 15.74 7.69
N GLY A 570 -14.17 14.43 7.96
CA GLY A 570 -15.33 13.55 7.91
C GLY A 570 -15.03 12.06 7.99
N SER A 571 -13.89 11.55 7.50
CA SER A 571 -13.66 10.11 7.35
C SER A 571 -12.83 9.50 8.48
N ASP A 572 -13.37 8.44 9.11
CA ASP A 572 -12.60 7.53 9.96
C ASP A 572 -11.35 7.04 9.20
N TRP A 573 -10.24 6.90 9.92
CA TRP A 573 -8.96 6.45 9.38
C TRP A 573 -9.08 4.99 8.90
N ILE A 574 -9.22 4.79 7.59
CA ILE A 574 -9.27 3.44 6.98
C ILE A 574 -7.87 3.05 6.49
N ASP A 575 -7.47 1.81 6.81
CA ASP A 575 -6.22 1.10 6.48
C ASP A 575 -5.82 1.15 4.98
N GLY A 576 -4.70 1.79 4.59
CA GLY A 576 -4.06 1.54 3.27
C GLY A 576 -3.40 2.72 2.53
N TRP A 577 -3.16 3.85 3.20
CA TRP A 577 -2.64 5.05 2.53
C TRP A 577 -1.19 4.88 2.08
N ARG A 578 -0.86 5.30 0.85
CA ARG A 578 0.53 5.39 0.38
C ARG A 578 0.87 6.81 -0.02
N MET A 579 1.82 7.41 0.70
CA MET A 579 2.37 8.72 0.39
C MET A 579 3.81 8.55 -0.13
N SER A 580 4.12 9.08 -1.30
CA SER A 580 5.51 9.21 -1.76
C SER A 580 5.93 10.68 -1.64
N MET A 581 7.10 10.92 -1.06
CA MET A 581 7.63 12.25 -0.78
C MET A 581 8.96 12.42 -1.51
N TRP A 582 9.18 13.56 -2.16
CA TRP A 582 10.45 13.92 -2.80
C TRP A 582 10.74 15.39 -2.51
N GLU A 583 11.95 15.70 -2.05
CA GLU A 583 12.41 17.06 -1.71
C GLU A 583 11.49 17.88 -0.76
N GLY A 584 10.57 17.24 -0.05
CA GLY A 584 9.72 17.85 0.98
C GLY A 584 8.28 17.93 0.56
N HIS A 585 8.01 17.60 -0.68
CA HIS A 585 6.71 17.72 -1.26
C HIS A 585 6.09 16.33 -1.42
N LEU A 586 4.78 16.27 -1.23
CA LEU A 586 3.98 15.10 -1.54
C LEU A 586 4.00 14.93 -3.06
N MET A 587 4.67 13.87 -3.51
CA MET A 587 4.79 13.50 -4.92
C MET A 587 3.72 12.49 -5.30
N GLY A 588 3.40 11.57 -4.41
CA GLY A 588 2.45 10.51 -4.65
C GLY A 588 1.43 10.49 -3.53
N LEU A 589 0.15 10.58 -3.85
CA LEU A 589 -0.94 10.36 -2.91
C LEU A 589 -1.80 9.23 -3.45
N ASN A 590 -1.83 8.10 -2.74
CA ASN A 590 -2.73 6.99 -3.02
C ASN A 590 -3.67 6.77 -1.83
N LEU A 591 -4.96 7.02 -2.06
CA LEU A 591 -6.08 6.79 -1.14
C LEU A 591 -7.10 5.81 -1.74
N ARG A 592 -6.65 4.92 -2.63
CA ARG A 592 -7.54 4.00 -3.33
C ARG A 592 -8.31 3.12 -2.34
N GLN A 593 -9.63 2.97 -2.54
CA GLN A 593 -10.52 2.19 -1.66
C GLN A 593 -10.73 2.75 -0.24
N HIS A 594 -10.28 3.98 0.05
CA HIS A 594 -10.57 4.66 1.33
C HIS A 594 -11.67 5.70 1.15
N ALA A 595 -12.73 5.60 1.95
CA ALA A 595 -13.81 6.58 1.94
C ALA A 595 -13.26 7.95 2.35
N VAL A 596 -13.16 8.88 1.39
CA VAL A 596 -12.90 10.29 1.65
C VAL A 596 -14.26 10.98 1.67
N LEU A 597 -14.71 11.41 2.86
CA LEU A 597 -16.01 12.04 3.00
C LEU A 597 -15.96 13.47 2.46
N GLY A 598 -16.58 13.70 1.30
CA GLY A 598 -16.73 15.03 0.69
C GLY A 598 -16.45 15.08 -0.80
N GLY A 599 -16.36 16.30 -1.34
CA GLY A 599 -15.85 16.57 -2.68
C GLY A 599 -14.43 17.15 -2.64
N PHE A 600 -13.80 17.30 -3.80
CA PHE A 600 -12.48 17.92 -3.91
C PHE A 600 -12.45 19.33 -3.25
N SER A 601 -11.69 19.48 -2.17
CA SER A 601 -11.40 20.81 -1.61
C SER A 601 -10.52 21.62 -2.57
N ARG A 602 -10.74 22.94 -2.65
CA ARG A 602 -9.84 23.86 -3.37
C ARG A 602 -8.39 23.79 -2.86
N ALA A 603 -8.20 23.31 -1.63
CA ALA A 603 -6.87 23.10 -1.04
C ALA A 603 -6.03 22.05 -1.80
N PHE A 604 -6.63 21.13 -2.56
CA PHE A 604 -5.89 20.16 -3.38
C PHE A 604 -4.96 20.85 -4.39
N GLY A 605 -5.36 22.01 -4.93
CA GLY A 605 -4.55 22.77 -5.87
C GLY A 605 -3.25 23.33 -5.28
N GLN A 606 -3.03 23.21 -3.97
CA GLN A 606 -1.81 23.63 -3.29
C GLN A 606 -0.72 22.55 -3.27
N LEU A 607 -1.05 21.31 -3.62
CA LEU A 607 -0.11 20.17 -3.66
C LEU A 607 0.70 20.15 -4.97
N THR A 608 1.21 21.30 -5.40
CA THR A 608 1.71 21.53 -6.78
C THR A 608 2.87 20.65 -7.23
N SER A 609 3.53 19.95 -6.30
CA SER A 609 4.61 19.03 -6.60
C SER A 609 4.16 17.59 -6.85
N LEU A 610 2.87 17.26 -6.68
CA LEU A 610 2.38 15.90 -6.90
C LEU A 610 2.68 15.45 -8.33
N THR A 611 3.28 14.27 -8.49
CA THR A 611 3.43 13.54 -9.76
C THR A 611 2.43 12.40 -9.90
N PHE A 612 1.90 11.85 -8.81
CA PHE A 612 0.97 10.73 -8.83
C PHE A 612 -0.20 10.94 -7.85
N LEU A 613 -1.43 10.92 -8.34
CA LEU A 613 -2.65 11.03 -7.52
C LEU A 613 -3.59 9.86 -7.83
N ASP A 614 -3.79 8.95 -6.88
CA ASP A 614 -4.76 7.86 -6.96
C ASP A 614 -5.79 8.00 -5.83
N LEU A 615 -7.00 8.42 -6.20
CA LEU A 615 -8.18 8.50 -5.34
C LEU A 615 -9.26 7.53 -5.85
N GLY A 616 -8.87 6.43 -6.50
CA GLY A 616 -9.81 5.47 -7.08
C GLY A 616 -10.64 4.75 -6.00
N ARG A 617 -11.95 4.61 -6.19
CA ARG A 617 -12.87 3.92 -5.26
C ARG A 617 -12.90 4.55 -3.87
N ALA A 618 -12.70 5.86 -3.79
CA ALA A 618 -12.63 6.61 -2.55
C ALA A 618 -13.98 7.22 -2.10
N SER A 619 -15.09 6.84 -2.74
CA SER A 619 -16.44 7.39 -2.47
C SER A 619 -16.55 8.93 -2.64
N LEU A 620 -15.69 9.54 -3.46
CA LEU A 620 -15.72 10.98 -3.70
C LEU A 620 -17.02 11.43 -4.38
N THR A 621 -17.57 12.55 -3.92
CA THR A 621 -18.80 13.16 -4.46
C THR A 621 -18.52 14.56 -5.03
N GLY A 622 -19.50 15.22 -5.64
CA GLY A 622 -19.35 16.58 -6.18
C GLY A 622 -18.68 16.62 -7.56
N GLN A 623 -18.11 17.76 -7.94
CA GLN A 623 -17.48 17.97 -9.26
C GLN A 623 -15.95 17.95 -9.18
N ILE A 624 -15.28 17.65 -10.29
CA ILE A 624 -13.83 17.85 -10.41
C ILE A 624 -13.57 19.36 -10.55
N PRO A 625 -12.86 20.01 -9.61
CA PRO A 625 -12.65 21.45 -9.64
C PRO A 625 -11.64 21.83 -10.73
N PRO A 626 -11.83 22.94 -11.44
CA PRO A 626 -10.84 23.48 -12.38
C PRO A 626 -9.45 23.69 -11.76
N GLU A 627 -9.39 23.96 -10.46
CA GLU A 627 -8.16 24.14 -9.69
C GLU A 627 -7.27 22.89 -9.66
N ILE A 628 -7.76 21.70 -10.03
CA ILE A 628 -6.89 20.51 -10.20
C ILE A 628 -5.76 20.76 -11.20
N ALA A 629 -5.98 21.68 -12.15
CA ALA A 629 -5.00 22.07 -13.16
C ALA A 629 -3.79 22.85 -12.61
N THR A 630 -3.77 23.20 -11.32
CA THR A 630 -2.58 23.79 -10.68
C THR A 630 -1.50 22.73 -10.37
N LEU A 631 -1.85 21.44 -10.39
CA LEU A 631 -0.93 20.31 -10.18
C LEU A 631 -0.07 20.05 -11.44
N ARG A 632 0.74 21.04 -11.83
CA ARG A 632 1.47 21.02 -13.12
C ARG A 632 2.55 19.94 -13.22
N SER A 633 2.98 19.38 -12.10
CA SER A 633 3.92 18.27 -12.03
C SER A 633 3.26 16.89 -12.14
N LEU A 634 1.93 16.81 -12.19
CA LEU A 634 1.21 15.54 -12.16
C LEU A 634 1.42 14.76 -13.47
N GLU A 635 1.88 13.52 -13.32
CA GLU A 635 2.13 12.54 -14.37
C GLU A 635 0.97 11.53 -14.44
N TRP A 636 0.40 11.12 -13.29
CA TRP A 636 -0.72 10.18 -13.25
C TRP A 636 -1.87 10.66 -12.37
N LEU A 637 -3.09 10.61 -12.91
CA LEU A 637 -4.33 10.95 -12.20
C LEU A 637 -5.33 9.77 -12.29
N ASP A 638 -5.60 9.10 -11.17
CA ASP A 638 -6.62 8.07 -11.04
C ASP A 638 -7.72 8.52 -10.07
N LEU A 639 -8.94 8.69 -10.59
CA LEU A 639 -10.17 9.07 -9.88
C LEU A 639 -11.28 8.03 -10.12
N GLN A 640 -10.94 6.83 -10.56
CA GLN A 640 -11.91 5.85 -11.04
C GLN A 640 -12.83 5.33 -9.92
N GLY A 641 -14.07 4.94 -10.22
CA GLY A 641 -14.94 4.25 -9.26
C GLY A 641 -15.46 5.11 -8.12
N ASN A 642 -15.68 6.41 -8.38
CA ASN A 642 -16.22 7.36 -7.41
C ASN A 642 -17.67 7.77 -7.79
N GLN A 643 -18.22 8.78 -7.10
CA GLN A 643 -19.54 9.36 -7.35
C GLN A 643 -19.44 10.79 -7.91
N LEU A 644 -18.38 11.07 -8.69
CA LEU A 644 -18.14 12.40 -9.25
C LEU A 644 -19.18 12.75 -10.32
N THR A 645 -19.64 14.00 -10.32
CA THR A 645 -20.70 14.58 -11.16
C THR A 645 -20.17 15.82 -11.90
N GLY A 646 -20.98 16.44 -12.76
CA GLY A 646 -20.56 17.63 -13.51
C GLY A 646 -19.76 17.28 -14.76
N GLN A 647 -19.03 18.25 -15.31
CA GLN A 647 -18.23 18.08 -16.54
C GLN A 647 -16.77 17.79 -16.21
N ILE A 648 -16.03 17.18 -17.15
CA ILE A 648 -14.58 17.15 -17.09
C ILE A 648 -14.09 18.60 -17.32
N PRO A 649 -13.32 19.21 -16.40
CA PRO A 649 -12.88 20.59 -16.55
C PRO A 649 -11.89 20.71 -17.73
N ALA A 650 -12.10 21.72 -18.59
CA ALA A 650 -11.25 21.98 -19.74
C ALA A 650 -9.81 22.32 -19.35
N GLU A 651 -9.63 22.87 -18.14
CA GLU A 651 -8.35 23.22 -17.55
C GLU A 651 -7.42 22.01 -17.35
N LEU A 652 -7.96 20.79 -17.31
CA LEU A 652 -7.16 19.56 -17.23
C LEU A 652 -6.19 19.45 -18.42
N GLY A 653 -6.56 20.01 -19.58
CA GLY A 653 -5.66 20.14 -20.75
C GLY A 653 -4.43 21.02 -20.53
N ASN A 654 -4.32 21.75 -19.42
CA ASN A 654 -3.13 22.54 -19.07
C ASN A 654 -2.08 21.74 -18.28
N MET A 655 -2.38 20.51 -17.87
CA MET A 655 -1.49 19.66 -17.07
C MET A 655 -0.54 18.85 -17.98
N THR A 656 0.33 19.54 -18.71
CA THR A 656 1.13 18.97 -19.81
C THR A 656 2.14 17.89 -19.41
N SER A 657 2.32 17.63 -18.11
CA SER A 657 3.16 16.53 -17.60
C SER A 657 2.41 15.19 -17.53
N LEU A 658 1.09 15.18 -17.71
CA LEU A 658 0.27 13.96 -17.58
C LEU A 658 0.63 12.93 -18.66
N GLU A 659 0.89 11.72 -18.17
CA GLU A 659 1.12 10.47 -18.90
C GLU A 659 -0.11 9.56 -18.81
N GLY A 660 -0.89 9.60 -17.72
CA GLY A 660 -2.12 8.81 -17.59
C GLY A 660 -3.25 9.48 -16.83
N ILE A 661 -4.47 9.28 -17.33
CA ILE A 661 -5.72 9.74 -16.73
C ILE A 661 -6.70 8.57 -16.68
N SER A 662 -7.16 8.19 -15.49
CA SER A 662 -8.30 7.29 -15.30
C SER A 662 -9.36 7.98 -14.46
N ILE A 663 -10.55 8.20 -15.02
CA ILE A 663 -11.72 8.81 -14.34
C ILE A 663 -12.96 7.93 -14.59
N ALA A 664 -12.73 6.65 -14.88
CA ALA A 664 -13.78 5.70 -15.20
C ALA A 664 -14.74 5.44 -14.04
N HIS A 665 -15.90 4.85 -14.30
CA HIS A 665 -16.87 4.44 -13.28
C HIS A 665 -17.30 5.61 -12.37
N ASN A 666 -17.80 6.69 -12.96
CA ASN A 666 -18.28 7.89 -12.26
C ASN A 666 -19.64 8.34 -12.86
N GLN A 667 -20.12 9.54 -12.50
CA GLN A 667 -21.37 10.13 -13.01
C GLN A 667 -21.14 11.41 -13.82
N LEU A 668 -19.97 11.54 -14.47
CA LEU A 668 -19.60 12.73 -15.23
C LEU A 668 -20.45 12.89 -16.50
N THR A 669 -20.72 14.13 -16.88
CA THR A 669 -21.62 14.56 -17.96
C THR A 669 -20.91 15.53 -18.90
N GLY A 670 -21.56 15.93 -20.01
CA GLY A 670 -21.00 16.89 -20.96
C GLY A 670 -19.97 16.27 -21.91
N PRO A 671 -19.34 17.07 -22.79
CA PRO A 671 -18.41 16.59 -23.80
C PRO A 671 -17.02 16.25 -23.23
N ILE A 672 -16.28 15.40 -23.95
CA ILE A 672 -14.83 15.25 -23.74
C ILE A 672 -14.18 16.58 -24.18
N PRO A 673 -13.47 17.32 -23.29
CA PRO A 673 -12.95 18.63 -23.64
C PRO A 673 -11.89 18.56 -24.74
N PRO A 674 -11.98 19.40 -25.79
CA PRO A 674 -10.97 19.47 -26.86
C PRO A 674 -9.57 19.84 -26.35
N GLU A 675 -9.48 20.52 -25.21
CA GLU A 675 -8.24 20.93 -24.56
C GLU A 675 -7.36 19.74 -24.13
N LEU A 676 -7.92 18.55 -23.92
CA LEU A 676 -7.14 17.34 -23.63
C LEU A 676 -6.16 16.98 -24.74
N GLY A 677 -6.40 17.43 -25.98
CA GLY A 677 -5.47 17.30 -27.10
C GLY A 677 -4.13 18.02 -26.92
N ARG A 678 -3.98 18.88 -25.90
CA ARG A 678 -2.71 19.54 -25.57
C ARG A 678 -1.74 18.65 -24.78
N LEU A 679 -2.22 17.53 -24.24
CA LEU A 679 -1.45 16.63 -23.38
C LEU A 679 -0.53 15.73 -24.23
N ALA A 680 0.57 16.31 -24.71
CA ALA A 680 1.46 15.66 -25.68
C ALA A 680 2.15 14.38 -25.15
N ARG A 681 2.20 14.18 -23.82
CA ARG A 681 2.82 13.02 -23.16
C ARG A 681 1.81 11.93 -22.76
N LEU A 682 0.52 12.13 -23.01
CA LEU A 682 -0.51 11.23 -22.51
C LEU A 682 -0.43 9.88 -23.25
N GLU A 683 -0.19 8.82 -22.48
CA GLU A 683 -0.11 7.43 -22.92
C GLU A 683 -1.43 6.68 -22.69
N SER A 684 -2.15 6.98 -21.59
CA SER A 684 -3.40 6.31 -21.23
C SER A 684 -4.52 7.29 -20.88
N LEU A 685 -5.68 7.12 -21.50
CA LEU A 685 -6.89 7.89 -21.22
C LEU A 685 -8.10 6.96 -21.06
N ASP A 686 -8.53 6.78 -19.82
CA ASP A 686 -9.68 5.96 -19.45
C ASP A 686 -10.79 6.80 -18.81
N LEU A 687 -11.90 6.93 -19.53
CA LEU A 687 -13.11 7.66 -19.14
C LEU A 687 -14.36 6.76 -19.16
N ALA A 688 -14.17 5.44 -19.17
CA ALA A 688 -15.25 4.47 -19.33
C ALA A 688 -16.30 4.56 -18.22
N GLN A 689 -17.54 4.10 -18.47
CA GLN A 689 -18.61 4.03 -17.47
C GLN A 689 -18.93 5.38 -16.81
N ASN A 690 -19.28 6.36 -17.64
CA ASN A 690 -19.75 7.68 -17.22
C ASN A 690 -21.04 8.06 -18.00
N LYS A 691 -21.47 9.32 -17.94
CA LYS A 691 -22.59 9.89 -18.72
C LYS A 691 -22.08 10.94 -19.72
N LEU A 692 -20.86 10.79 -20.23
CA LEU A 692 -20.26 11.72 -21.19
C LEU A 692 -21.03 11.71 -22.51
N SER A 693 -21.13 12.87 -23.14
CA SER A 693 -21.97 13.12 -24.33
C SER A 693 -21.16 13.84 -25.42
N GLY A 694 -21.77 14.16 -26.56
CA GLY A 694 -21.06 14.81 -27.67
C GLY A 694 -20.21 13.83 -28.48
N GLN A 695 -19.28 14.35 -29.28
CA GLN A 695 -18.50 13.57 -30.24
C GLN A 695 -17.17 13.09 -29.68
N ILE A 696 -16.65 11.99 -30.21
CA ILE A 696 -15.24 11.60 -30.01
C ILE A 696 -14.35 12.67 -30.65
N PRO A 697 -13.50 13.37 -29.88
CA PRO A 697 -12.72 14.49 -30.40
C PRO A 697 -11.70 14.07 -31.47
N SER A 698 -11.51 14.90 -32.49
CA SER A 698 -10.54 14.64 -33.56
C SER A 698 -9.08 14.80 -33.13
N PHE A 699 -8.80 15.45 -32.00
CA PHE A 699 -7.43 15.63 -31.49
C PHE A 699 -6.74 14.31 -31.17
N LEU A 700 -7.49 13.23 -30.92
CA LEU A 700 -6.95 11.90 -30.62
C LEU A 700 -5.99 11.44 -31.73
N ALA A 701 -6.32 11.76 -32.99
CA ALA A 701 -5.49 11.51 -34.17
C ALA A 701 -4.08 12.13 -34.09
N GLN A 702 -3.91 13.17 -33.27
CA GLN A 702 -2.71 14.00 -33.19
C GLN A 702 -1.91 13.76 -31.91
N MET A 703 -2.34 12.81 -31.05
CA MET A 703 -1.63 12.48 -29.81
C MET A 703 -0.50 11.48 -30.11
N PRO A 704 0.78 11.87 -29.99
CA PRO A 704 1.90 11.08 -30.49
C PRO A 704 2.25 9.86 -29.63
N ASP A 705 1.95 9.93 -28.33
CA ASP A 705 2.34 8.93 -27.34
C ASP A 705 1.15 8.10 -26.82
N LEU A 706 -0.08 8.33 -27.29
CA LEU A 706 -1.28 7.64 -26.81
C LEU A 706 -1.27 6.15 -27.20
N VAL A 707 -1.32 5.28 -26.19
CA VAL A 707 -1.28 3.81 -26.29
C VAL A 707 -2.64 3.20 -25.98
N ASP A 708 -3.33 3.67 -24.95
CA ASP A 708 -4.60 3.13 -24.48
C ASP A 708 -5.68 4.23 -24.39
N PHE A 709 -6.81 3.98 -25.02
CA PHE A 709 -7.96 4.88 -25.01
C PHE A 709 -9.25 4.08 -24.76
N ASP A 710 -9.92 4.36 -23.64
CA ASP A 710 -11.19 3.76 -23.29
C ASP A 710 -12.23 4.82 -22.92
N VAL A 711 -13.33 4.85 -23.66
CA VAL A 711 -14.50 5.69 -23.37
C VAL A 711 -15.80 4.88 -23.39
N SER A 712 -15.68 3.57 -23.19
CA SER A 712 -16.79 2.63 -23.26
C SER A 712 -17.88 2.96 -22.23
N ARG A 713 -19.15 2.58 -22.49
CA ARG A 713 -20.28 2.79 -21.57
C ARG A 713 -20.51 4.27 -21.24
N ASN A 714 -20.69 5.08 -22.27
CA ASN A 714 -21.02 6.51 -22.17
C ASN A 714 -22.22 6.84 -23.11
N GLN A 715 -22.49 8.12 -23.34
CA GLN A 715 -23.54 8.64 -24.23
C GLN A 715 -22.93 9.40 -25.42
N LEU A 716 -21.70 9.05 -25.83
CA LEU A 716 -21.02 9.69 -26.96
C LEU A 716 -21.74 9.36 -28.26
N SER A 717 -21.80 10.32 -29.18
CA SER A 717 -22.60 10.27 -30.40
C SER A 717 -21.85 10.86 -31.60
N GLY A 718 -22.43 10.74 -32.79
CA GLY A 718 -21.82 11.19 -34.04
C GLY A 718 -20.79 10.21 -34.59
N SER A 719 -20.16 10.59 -35.70
CA SER A 719 -19.25 9.72 -36.45
C SER A 719 -17.82 9.72 -35.92
N LEU A 720 -17.12 8.60 -36.08
CA LEU A 720 -15.69 8.53 -35.80
C LEU A 720 -14.90 9.48 -36.72
N PRO A 721 -13.96 10.29 -36.18
CA PRO A 721 -13.14 11.17 -36.99
C PRO A 721 -12.31 10.42 -38.04
N ALA A 722 -12.23 10.96 -39.26
CA ALA A 722 -11.60 10.28 -40.40
C ALA A 722 -10.12 9.91 -40.16
N ASN A 723 -9.40 10.73 -39.40
CA ASN A 723 -7.97 10.58 -39.13
C ASN A 723 -7.69 9.86 -37.81
N LEU A 724 -8.73 9.38 -37.09
CA LEU A 724 -8.58 8.72 -35.79
C LEU A 724 -7.66 7.50 -35.86
N LEU A 725 -7.54 6.90 -37.05
CA LEU A 725 -6.76 5.69 -37.31
C LEU A 725 -5.34 6.00 -37.83
N GLU A 726 -4.87 7.24 -37.67
CA GLU A 726 -3.49 7.68 -37.95
C GLU A 726 -2.58 7.69 -36.70
N CYS A 727 -3.12 7.38 -35.51
CA CYS A 727 -2.34 7.29 -34.26
C CYS A 727 -1.34 6.11 -34.33
N GLY A 728 -0.07 6.41 -34.60
CA GLY A 728 0.95 5.39 -34.85
C GLY A 728 1.31 4.49 -33.67
N ARG A 729 0.95 4.87 -32.43
CA ARG A 729 1.28 4.13 -31.19
C ARG A 729 0.09 3.48 -30.48
N LEU A 730 -1.13 3.70 -30.95
CA LEU A 730 -2.32 3.21 -30.28
C LEU A 730 -2.36 1.68 -30.31
N GLU A 731 -2.36 1.05 -29.15
CA GLU A 731 -2.40 -0.41 -28.96
C GLU A 731 -3.81 -0.89 -28.59
N SER A 732 -4.58 -0.07 -27.87
CA SER A 732 -5.91 -0.39 -27.38
C SER A 732 -6.88 0.77 -27.62
N PHE A 733 -7.97 0.48 -28.34
CA PHE A 733 -9.03 1.45 -28.63
C PHE A 733 -10.40 0.86 -28.31
N ARG A 734 -11.02 1.32 -27.21
CA ARG A 734 -12.31 0.84 -26.72
C ARG A 734 -13.33 1.98 -26.62
N ILE A 735 -14.42 1.86 -27.35
CA ILE A 735 -15.53 2.83 -27.35
C ILE A 735 -16.90 2.16 -27.18
N ALA A 736 -16.89 0.93 -26.66
CA ALA A 736 -18.05 0.06 -26.63
C ALA A 736 -19.24 0.69 -25.89
N GLN A 737 -20.48 0.32 -26.22
CA GLN A 737 -21.68 0.75 -25.49
C GLN A 737 -21.83 2.29 -25.44
N ASN A 738 -21.87 2.91 -26.61
CA ASN A 738 -22.11 4.35 -26.82
C ASN A 738 -23.21 4.53 -27.90
N GLN A 739 -23.39 5.76 -28.41
CA GLN A 739 -24.33 6.11 -29.48
C GLN A 739 -23.61 6.54 -30.77
N ILE A 740 -22.40 6.03 -31.01
CA ILE A 740 -21.56 6.39 -32.16
C ILE A 740 -22.20 5.85 -33.44
N ASP A 741 -22.32 6.70 -34.46
CA ASP A 741 -22.99 6.39 -35.72
C ASP A 741 -22.09 6.60 -36.95
N GLY A 742 -22.69 6.53 -38.14
CA GLY A 742 -21.96 6.68 -39.40
C GLY A 742 -21.19 5.42 -39.79
N ARG A 743 -20.27 5.57 -40.74
CA ARG A 743 -19.45 4.47 -41.29
C ARG A 743 -18.07 4.47 -40.65
N LEU A 744 -17.46 3.29 -40.52
CA LEU A 744 -16.05 3.21 -40.15
C LEU A 744 -15.18 3.93 -41.19
N PRO A 745 -14.25 4.81 -40.75
CA PRO A 745 -13.35 5.49 -41.67
C PRO A 745 -12.41 4.47 -42.33
N VAL A 746 -12.02 4.75 -43.58
CA VAL A 746 -11.11 3.89 -44.34
C VAL A 746 -9.72 4.06 -43.74
N ALA A 747 -9.26 3.07 -42.97
CA ALA A 747 -7.96 3.10 -42.30
C ALA A 747 -6.82 3.47 -43.29
N PRO A 748 -6.06 4.55 -43.04
CA PRO A 748 -4.88 4.89 -43.81
C PRO A 748 -3.65 4.24 -43.17
N THR A 749 -3.26 3.03 -43.59
CA THR A 749 -1.87 2.47 -43.53
C THR A 749 -1.01 2.57 -42.24
N ALA A 750 -1.50 3.07 -41.09
CA ALA A 750 -0.69 3.48 -39.94
C ALA A 750 -0.97 2.71 -38.63
N MET A 751 -1.96 1.80 -38.58
CA MET A 751 -2.31 1.04 -37.37
C MET A 751 -1.41 -0.20 -37.14
N GLY A 752 -0.10 -0.04 -37.26
CA GLY A 752 0.85 -1.15 -37.08
C GLY A 752 1.00 -1.62 -35.62
N ALA A 753 0.47 -0.86 -34.65
CA ALA A 753 0.59 -1.14 -33.22
C ALA A 753 -0.67 -1.76 -32.58
N LEU A 754 -1.85 -1.61 -33.19
CA LEU A 754 -3.12 -1.95 -32.56
C LEU A 754 -3.24 -3.46 -32.25
N VAL A 755 -3.50 -3.76 -30.99
CA VAL A 755 -3.71 -5.10 -30.42
C VAL A 755 -5.18 -5.35 -30.11
N GLU A 756 -5.91 -4.33 -29.70
CA GLU A 756 -7.31 -4.43 -29.31
C GLU A 756 -8.17 -3.32 -29.91
N LEU A 757 -9.28 -3.73 -30.53
CA LEU A 757 -10.29 -2.85 -31.08
C LEU A 757 -11.68 -3.28 -30.62
N ASP A 758 -12.31 -2.50 -29.74
CA ASP A 758 -13.67 -2.73 -29.28
C ASP A 758 -14.59 -1.55 -29.61
N LEU A 759 -15.47 -1.75 -30.59
CA LEU A 759 -16.47 -0.79 -31.04
C LEU A 759 -17.91 -1.27 -30.74
N SER A 760 -18.06 -2.31 -29.91
CA SER A 760 -19.33 -3.02 -29.76
C SER A 760 -20.44 -2.17 -29.15
N GLY A 761 -21.72 -2.51 -29.37
CA GLY A 761 -22.84 -1.81 -28.72
C GLY A 761 -22.97 -0.35 -29.14
N ASN A 762 -22.87 -0.06 -30.43
CA ASN A 762 -22.98 1.28 -31.02
C ASN A 762 -24.00 1.30 -32.16
N LEU A 763 -24.07 2.39 -32.92
CA LEU A 763 -24.98 2.59 -34.06
C LEU A 763 -24.22 2.58 -35.40
N LEU A 764 -23.03 1.99 -35.46
CA LEU A 764 -22.16 2.01 -36.63
C LEU A 764 -22.79 1.24 -37.80
N THR A 765 -22.67 1.78 -39.01
CA THR A 765 -23.31 1.31 -40.24
C THR A 765 -22.30 1.06 -41.36
N GLY A 766 -22.78 0.50 -42.47
CA GLY A 766 -21.98 0.21 -43.66
C GLY A 766 -21.24 -1.12 -43.54
N VAL A 767 -20.29 -1.34 -44.44
CA VAL A 767 -19.52 -2.58 -44.50
C VAL A 767 -18.30 -2.53 -43.58
N ILE A 768 -17.89 -3.69 -43.05
CA ILE A 768 -16.60 -3.83 -42.36
C ILE A 768 -15.49 -3.54 -43.39
N PRO A 769 -14.60 -2.56 -43.17
CA PRO A 769 -13.56 -2.22 -44.14
C PRO A 769 -12.57 -3.38 -44.34
N PRO A 770 -12.33 -3.83 -45.59
CA PRO A 770 -11.33 -4.88 -45.89
C PRO A 770 -9.93 -4.60 -45.33
N ARG A 771 -9.55 -3.32 -45.25
CA ARG A 771 -8.25 -2.88 -44.73
C ARG A 771 -8.01 -3.25 -43.26
N PHE A 772 -9.04 -3.63 -42.50
CA PHE A 772 -8.83 -4.15 -41.14
C PHE A 772 -7.93 -5.38 -41.14
N GLY A 773 -7.88 -6.14 -42.24
CA GLY A 773 -6.94 -7.25 -42.42
C GLY A 773 -5.46 -6.86 -42.46
N GLU A 774 -5.13 -5.57 -42.55
CA GLU A 774 -3.73 -5.08 -42.56
C GLU A 774 -3.20 -4.81 -41.14
N ILE A 775 -4.06 -4.83 -40.12
CA ILE A 775 -3.73 -4.57 -38.70
C ILE A 775 -3.18 -5.87 -38.07
N THR A 776 -2.05 -6.35 -38.57
CA THR A 776 -1.58 -7.73 -38.28
C THR A 776 -1.25 -8.05 -36.82
N LYS A 777 -1.11 -7.04 -35.95
CA LYS A 777 -0.93 -7.22 -34.50
C LYS A 777 -2.23 -7.43 -33.72
N LEU A 778 -3.39 -7.29 -34.36
CA LEU A 778 -4.69 -7.36 -33.70
C LEU A 778 -4.92 -8.75 -33.08
N GLY A 779 -5.11 -8.76 -31.76
CA GLY A 779 -5.49 -9.92 -30.96
C GLY A 779 -6.99 -9.96 -30.66
N VAL A 780 -7.64 -8.80 -30.53
CA VAL A 780 -9.07 -8.69 -30.21
C VAL A 780 -9.76 -7.76 -31.20
N LEU A 781 -10.77 -8.26 -31.91
CA LEU A 781 -11.66 -7.49 -32.76
C LEU A 781 -13.10 -7.70 -32.32
N ASN A 782 -13.68 -6.68 -31.68
CA ASN A 782 -15.06 -6.68 -31.23
C ASN A 782 -15.86 -5.57 -31.93
N LEU A 783 -16.73 -5.97 -32.85
CA LEU A 783 -17.66 -5.10 -33.59
C LEU A 783 -19.12 -5.48 -33.29
N GLY A 784 -19.36 -6.24 -32.21
CA GLY A 784 -20.68 -6.78 -31.89
C GLY A 784 -21.73 -5.69 -31.62
N ASP A 785 -23.02 -6.04 -31.67
CA ASP A 785 -24.14 -5.16 -31.34
C ASP A 785 -24.08 -3.79 -32.07
N ASN A 786 -24.02 -3.84 -33.40
CA ASN A 786 -23.96 -2.67 -34.29
C ASN A 786 -24.93 -2.86 -35.48
N ARG A 787 -24.77 -2.07 -36.55
CA ARG A 787 -25.59 -2.16 -37.77
C ARG A 787 -24.71 -2.42 -39.01
N PHE A 788 -23.61 -3.15 -38.85
CA PHE A 788 -22.75 -3.52 -39.98
C PHE A 788 -23.48 -4.44 -40.95
N GLU A 789 -23.34 -4.15 -42.24
CA GLU A 789 -23.99 -4.87 -43.35
C GLU A 789 -22.95 -5.45 -44.32
N GLY A 790 -23.43 -6.24 -45.28
CA GLY A 790 -22.57 -6.89 -46.27
C GLY A 790 -21.91 -8.16 -45.75
N ALA A 791 -20.97 -8.70 -46.53
CA ALA A 791 -20.26 -9.93 -46.19
C ALA A 791 -19.05 -9.64 -45.29
N ILE A 792 -18.68 -10.61 -44.47
CA ILE A 792 -17.44 -10.57 -43.68
C ILE A 792 -16.24 -10.57 -44.66
N PRO A 793 -15.36 -9.54 -44.65
CA PRO A 793 -14.28 -9.41 -45.63
C PRO A 793 -13.26 -10.55 -45.58
N ASN A 794 -12.75 -10.95 -46.75
CA ASN A 794 -11.75 -12.02 -46.85
C ASN A 794 -10.39 -11.64 -46.25
N GLU A 795 -10.11 -10.35 -46.22
CA GLU A 795 -8.87 -9.77 -45.75
C GLU A 795 -8.67 -9.97 -44.25
N LEU A 796 -9.74 -10.13 -43.46
CA LEU A 796 -9.62 -10.45 -42.03
C LEU A 796 -8.89 -11.79 -41.78
N GLY A 797 -8.86 -12.69 -42.77
CA GLY A 797 -8.09 -13.92 -42.72
C GLY A 797 -6.56 -13.73 -42.61
N LYS A 798 -6.05 -12.51 -42.85
CA LYS A 798 -4.65 -12.13 -42.65
C LYS A 798 -4.28 -11.95 -41.17
N LEU A 799 -5.25 -11.76 -40.28
CA LEU A 799 -5.05 -11.49 -38.85
C LEU A 799 -4.69 -12.76 -38.08
N LYS A 800 -3.53 -13.36 -38.38
CA LYS A 800 -3.13 -14.67 -37.83
C LYS A 800 -2.89 -14.67 -36.31
N GLY A 801 -2.71 -13.49 -35.71
CA GLY A 801 -2.58 -13.31 -34.25
C GLY A 801 -3.92 -13.17 -33.50
N LEU A 802 -5.06 -13.19 -34.19
CA LEU A 802 -6.38 -12.93 -33.61
C LEU A 802 -6.77 -14.04 -32.63
N ARG A 803 -7.15 -13.64 -31.40
CA ARG A 803 -7.63 -14.48 -30.30
C ARG A 803 -9.13 -14.36 -30.13
N GLU A 804 -9.70 -13.17 -30.34
CA GLU A 804 -11.13 -12.94 -30.20
C GLU A 804 -11.68 -12.22 -31.44
N LEU A 805 -12.71 -12.82 -32.04
CA LEU A 805 -13.49 -12.23 -33.13
C LEU A 805 -14.96 -12.23 -32.71
N ARG A 806 -15.48 -11.04 -32.39
CA ARG A 806 -16.89 -10.85 -32.03
C ARG A 806 -17.55 -9.91 -33.03
N LEU A 807 -18.46 -10.44 -33.85
CA LEU A 807 -19.27 -9.71 -34.82
C LEU A 807 -20.78 -9.92 -34.58
N GLY A 808 -21.15 -10.50 -33.43
CA GLY A 808 -22.54 -10.81 -33.08
C GLY A 808 -23.46 -9.59 -33.10
N GLY A 809 -24.77 -9.75 -33.29
CA GLY A 809 -25.72 -8.63 -33.20
C GLY A 809 -25.57 -7.58 -34.30
N ASN A 810 -25.40 -8.01 -35.56
CA ASN A 810 -25.24 -7.13 -36.73
C ASN A 810 -26.19 -7.52 -37.88
N LEU A 811 -26.02 -6.94 -39.07
CA LEU A 811 -26.79 -7.23 -40.28
C LEU A 811 -25.95 -7.95 -41.34
N LEU A 812 -24.93 -8.70 -40.92
CA LEU A 812 -23.98 -9.34 -41.83
C LEU A 812 -24.65 -10.49 -42.59
N VAL A 813 -24.35 -10.57 -43.89
CA VAL A 813 -24.93 -11.55 -44.83
C VAL A 813 -23.85 -12.41 -45.48
N GLY A 814 -24.26 -13.44 -46.21
CA GLY A 814 -23.34 -14.34 -46.91
C GLY A 814 -23.07 -15.61 -46.12
N ARG A 815 -22.00 -16.32 -46.46
CA ARG A 815 -21.59 -17.56 -45.80
C ARG A 815 -20.50 -17.29 -44.78
N LEU A 816 -20.33 -18.20 -43.81
CA LEU A 816 -19.14 -18.21 -42.96
C LEU A 816 -17.89 -18.34 -43.85
N PRO A 817 -16.97 -17.36 -43.87
CA PRO A 817 -15.81 -17.44 -44.74
C PRO A 817 -14.84 -18.55 -44.34
N TYR A 818 -14.31 -19.27 -45.33
CA TYR A 818 -13.37 -20.37 -45.09
C TYR A 818 -12.12 -19.95 -44.30
N TRP A 819 -11.64 -18.71 -44.50
CA TRP A 819 -10.45 -18.23 -43.80
C TRP A 819 -10.60 -18.17 -42.27
N VAL A 820 -11.83 -18.13 -41.74
CA VAL A 820 -12.08 -18.16 -40.28
C VAL A 820 -11.47 -19.43 -39.68
N THR A 821 -11.56 -20.55 -40.40
CA THR A 821 -11.00 -21.85 -40.01
C THR A 821 -9.46 -21.89 -40.02
N GLN A 822 -8.81 -20.84 -40.55
CA GLN A 822 -7.36 -20.72 -40.62
C GLN A 822 -6.77 -19.81 -39.53
N LEU A 823 -7.59 -19.29 -38.63
CA LEU A 823 -7.16 -18.48 -37.48
C LEU A 823 -6.89 -19.39 -36.28
N VAL A 824 -5.88 -20.26 -36.39
CA VAL A 824 -5.62 -21.35 -35.42
C VAL A 824 -5.38 -20.89 -33.97
N GLY A 825 -5.06 -19.60 -33.75
CA GLY A 825 -4.92 -18.99 -32.43
C GLY A 825 -6.22 -18.47 -31.81
N LEU A 826 -7.36 -18.57 -32.52
CA LEU A 826 -8.64 -18.04 -32.09
C LEU A 826 -9.20 -18.83 -30.89
N GLN A 827 -9.64 -18.09 -29.87
CA GLN A 827 -10.21 -18.58 -28.63
C GLN A 827 -11.71 -18.28 -28.56
N VAL A 828 -12.14 -17.10 -29.01
CA VAL A 828 -13.54 -16.70 -29.03
C VAL A 828 -13.96 -16.37 -30.46
N LEU A 829 -15.00 -17.06 -30.94
CA LEU A 829 -15.69 -16.74 -32.18
C LEU A 829 -17.18 -16.54 -31.89
N ASP A 830 -17.63 -15.29 -31.99
CA ASP A 830 -19.03 -14.92 -31.86
C ASP A 830 -19.49 -14.22 -33.14
N LEU A 831 -20.40 -14.89 -33.86
CA LEU A 831 -21.07 -14.39 -35.06
C LEU A 831 -22.59 -14.45 -34.91
N SER A 832 -23.07 -14.51 -33.67
CA SER A 832 -24.48 -14.65 -33.32
C SER A 832 -25.36 -13.52 -33.85
N SER A 833 -26.68 -13.70 -33.87
CA SER A 833 -27.65 -12.61 -34.16
C SER A 833 -27.30 -11.82 -35.43
N ASN A 834 -27.14 -12.54 -36.55
CA ASN A 834 -26.78 -12.01 -37.87
C ASN A 834 -27.67 -12.64 -38.95
N ARG A 835 -27.32 -12.48 -40.24
CA ARG A 835 -28.05 -13.05 -41.37
C ARG A 835 -27.18 -14.01 -42.19
N LEU A 836 -26.27 -14.72 -41.52
CA LEU A 836 -25.37 -15.67 -42.16
C LEU A 836 -26.13 -16.90 -42.64
N THR A 837 -25.70 -17.46 -43.76
CA THR A 837 -26.36 -18.55 -44.49
C THR A 837 -25.37 -19.66 -44.85
N GLY A 838 -25.89 -20.81 -45.25
CA GLY A 838 -25.07 -21.95 -45.67
C GLY A 838 -24.57 -22.79 -44.48
N PRO A 839 -23.74 -23.80 -44.75
CA PRO A 839 -23.30 -24.76 -43.74
C PRO A 839 -22.19 -24.24 -42.84
N ILE A 840 -22.13 -24.79 -41.63
CA ILE A 840 -20.94 -24.73 -40.77
C ILE A 840 -19.86 -25.61 -41.43
N PRO A 841 -18.69 -25.07 -41.82
CA PRO A 841 -17.62 -25.84 -42.46
C PRO A 841 -17.01 -26.85 -41.47
N ALA A 842 -16.71 -28.06 -41.94
CA ALA A 842 -16.10 -29.10 -41.09
C ALA A 842 -14.70 -28.68 -40.59
N GLU A 843 -14.01 -27.83 -41.34
CA GLU A 843 -12.70 -27.27 -41.02
C GLU A 843 -12.74 -26.33 -39.81
N ILE A 844 -13.91 -25.99 -39.25
CA ILE A 844 -14.01 -25.30 -37.96
C ILE A 844 -13.24 -26.04 -36.86
N SER A 845 -13.08 -27.36 -36.99
CA SER A 845 -12.29 -28.19 -36.09
C SER A 845 -10.79 -27.86 -36.06
N ASN A 846 -10.27 -27.08 -37.02
CA ASN A 846 -8.90 -26.59 -37.03
C ASN A 846 -8.61 -25.61 -35.88
N LEU A 847 -9.64 -24.99 -35.30
CA LEU A 847 -9.53 -23.99 -34.24
C LEU A 847 -9.36 -24.65 -32.86
N LYS A 848 -8.31 -25.46 -32.68
CA LYS A 848 -8.12 -26.29 -31.47
C LYS A 848 -8.04 -25.50 -30.15
N GLY A 849 -7.73 -24.21 -30.21
CA GLY A 849 -7.72 -23.31 -29.05
C GLY A 849 -9.07 -22.67 -28.70
N LEU A 850 -10.14 -22.95 -29.46
CA LEU A 850 -11.44 -22.31 -29.31
C LEU A 850 -12.10 -22.72 -27.99
N THR A 851 -12.46 -21.73 -27.18
CA THR A 851 -13.15 -21.87 -25.90
C THR A 851 -14.63 -21.49 -26.00
N THR A 852 -14.97 -20.56 -26.89
CA THR A 852 -16.35 -20.12 -27.12
C THR A 852 -16.65 -20.07 -28.61
N LEU A 853 -17.69 -20.78 -29.02
CA LEU A 853 -18.27 -20.73 -30.37
C LEU A 853 -19.74 -20.36 -30.26
N ASP A 854 -20.09 -19.17 -30.73
CA ASP A 854 -21.48 -18.70 -30.80
C ASP A 854 -21.83 -18.34 -32.24
N LEU A 855 -22.74 -19.12 -32.83
CA LEU A 855 -23.30 -18.93 -34.16
C LEU A 855 -24.83 -18.81 -34.10
N SER A 856 -25.39 -18.55 -32.91
CA SER A 856 -26.84 -18.51 -32.67
C SER A 856 -27.56 -17.42 -33.48
N ASP A 857 -28.88 -17.51 -33.59
CA ASP A 857 -29.75 -16.50 -34.24
C ASP A 857 -29.24 -16.08 -35.63
N ASN A 858 -29.18 -17.05 -36.53
CA ASN A 858 -28.73 -16.87 -37.92
C ASN A 858 -29.61 -17.71 -38.87
N PHE A 859 -29.22 -17.79 -40.15
CA PHE A 859 -29.89 -18.62 -41.16
C PHE A 859 -29.00 -19.79 -41.62
N LEU A 860 -28.14 -20.32 -40.74
CA LEU A 860 -27.25 -21.43 -41.07
C LEU A 860 -28.06 -22.71 -41.36
N THR A 861 -27.63 -23.45 -42.36
CA THR A 861 -28.30 -24.67 -42.86
C THR A 861 -27.35 -25.86 -42.88
N GLY A 862 -27.82 -27.04 -43.26
CA GLY A 862 -26.97 -28.24 -43.33
C GLY A 862 -26.83 -28.93 -41.97
N LEU A 863 -25.78 -29.73 -41.82
CA LEU A 863 -25.56 -30.59 -40.65
C LEU A 863 -24.61 -29.90 -39.65
N ILE A 864 -24.73 -30.24 -38.37
CA ILE A 864 -23.66 -29.99 -37.40
C ILE A 864 -22.49 -30.92 -37.76
N PRO A 865 -21.26 -30.42 -38.03
CA PRO A 865 -20.14 -31.26 -38.43
C PRO A 865 -19.69 -32.18 -37.28
N THR A 866 -19.43 -33.45 -37.56
CA THR A 866 -18.89 -34.40 -36.56
C THR A 866 -17.52 -33.96 -36.03
N SER A 867 -16.72 -33.30 -36.87
CA SER A 867 -15.41 -32.74 -36.52
C SER A 867 -15.47 -31.67 -35.41
N LEU A 868 -16.64 -31.11 -35.10
CA LEU A 868 -16.82 -30.17 -34.00
C LEU A 868 -16.45 -30.79 -32.65
N GLY A 869 -16.64 -32.11 -32.48
CA GLY A 869 -16.22 -32.84 -31.28
C GLY A 869 -14.71 -32.88 -31.04
N GLU A 870 -13.90 -32.48 -32.03
CA GLU A 870 -12.45 -32.38 -31.89
C GLU A 870 -11.98 -31.07 -31.22
N LEU A 871 -12.89 -30.15 -30.88
CA LEU A 871 -12.58 -28.87 -30.21
C LEU A 871 -12.52 -29.04 -28.69
N THR A 872 -11.59 -29.85 -28.19
CA THR A 872 -11.58 -30.30 -26.78
C THR A 872 -11.41 -29.19 -25.73
N MET A 873 -11.02 -27.97 -26.13
CA MET A 873 -10.92 -26.79 -25.26
C MET A 873 -12.23 -26.01 -25.13
N LEU A 874 -13.26 -26.38 -25.89
CA LEU A 874 -14.53 -25.66 -25.96
C LEU A 874 -15.26 -25.73 -24.63
N GLN A 875 -15.66 -24.56 -24.13
CA GLN A 875 -16.40 -24.36 -22.88
C GLN A 875 -17.84 -23.92 -23.13
N ALA A 876 -18.10 -23.18 -24.22
CA ALA A 876 -19.43 -22.76 -24.61
C ALA A 876 -19.65 -22.99 -26.11
N LEU A 877 -20.74 -23.67 -26.44
CA LEU A 877 -21.22 -23.88 -27.80
C LEU A 877 -22.68 -23.45 -27.89
N ASP A 878 -22.95 -22.43 -28.69
CA ASP A 878 -24.30 -21.98 -28.99
C ASP A 878 -24.53 -21.96 -30.51
N LEU A 879 -25.46 -22.82 -30.96
CA LEU A 879 -25.91 -22.92 -32.34
C LEU A 879 -27.43 -22.72 -32.43
N SER A 880 -28.06 -22.13 -31.39
CA SER A 880 -29.51 -22.00 -31.32
C SER A 880 -30.08 -21.11 -32.43
N ASP A 881 -31.40 -21.15 -32.64
CA ASP A 881 -32.11 -20.22 -33.53
C ASP A 881 -31.51 -20.17 -34.95
N ASN A 882 -31.37 -21.34 -35.55
CA ASN A 882 -30.85 -21.53 -36.90
C ASN A 882 -31.75 -22.49 -37.70
N ARG A 883 -31.29 -22.93 -38.87
CA ARG A 883 -31.98 -23.91 -39.73
C ARG A 883 -31.16 -25.19 -39.90
N LEU A 884 -30.38 -25.56 -38.87
CA LEU A 884 -29.54 -26.75 -38.87
C LEU A 884 -30.41 -28.00 -38.80
N GLY A 885 -30.08 -29.02 -39.59
CA GLY A 885 -30.82 -30.27 -39.68
C GLY A 885 -29.95 -31.50 -39.41
N GLY A 886 -30.54 -32.68 -39.57
CA GLY A 886 -29.89 -33.97 -39.28
C GLY A 886 -29.75 -34.24 -37.78
N SER A 887 -28.96 -35.24 -37.41
CA SER A 887 -28.77 -35.65 -36.02
C SER A 887 -27.71 -34.85 -35.29
N ILE A 888 -27.83 -34.75 -33.96
CA ILE A 888 -26.75 -34.26 -33.10
C ILE A 888 -25.59 -35.26 -33.18
N PRO A 889 -24.36 -34.85 -33.57
CA PRO A 889 -23.19 -35.72 -33.59
C PRO A 889 -22.84 -36.26 -32.19
N PRO A 890 -22.69 -37.59 -32.00
CA PRO A 890 -22.25 -38.15 -30.72
C PRO A 890 -20.88 -37.63 -30.25
N GLU A 891 -20.03 -37.18 -31.16
CA GLU A 891 -18.72 -36.58 -30.90
C GLU A 891 -18.83 -35.30 -30.06
N ILE A 892 -19.97 -34.61 -30.01
CA ILE A 892 -20.15 -33.47 -29.08
C ILE A 892 -20.00 -33.92 -27.63
N GLY A 893 -20.35 -35.18 -27.30
CA GLY A 893 -20.15 -35.75 -25.98
C GLY A 893 -18.69 -35.93 -25.56
N THR A 894 -17.71 -35.77 -26.47
CA THR A 894 -16.28 -35.85 -26.14
C THR A 894 -15.69 -34.51 -25.66
N LEU A 895 -16.48 -33.42 -25.71
CA LEU A 895 -16.06 -32.08 -25.30
C LEU A 895 -16.02 -31.93 -23.77
N SER A 896 -15.04 -32.55 -23.11
CA SER A 896 -14.96 -32.63 -21.64
C SER A 896 -14.89 -31.30 -20.89
N GLN A 897 -14.51 -30.19 -21.56
CA GLN A 897 -14.45 -28.85 -20.97
C GLN A 897 -15.76 -28.05 -21.16
N LEU A 898 -16.74 -28.61 -21.87
CA LEU A 898 -17.98 -27.92 -22.20
C LEU A 898 -18.80 -27.70 -20.94
N LYS A 899 -19.19 -26.44 -20.72
CA LYS A 899 -20.00 -25.96 -19.60
C LYS A 899 -21.38 -25.48 -20.07
N ALA A 900 -21.50 -25.06 -21.32
CA ALA A 900 -22.74 -24.62 -21.93
C ALA A 900 -22.91 -25.15 -23.36
N LEU A 901 -24.10 -25.68 -23.64
CA LEU A 901 -24.54 -26.21 -24.93
C LEU A 901 -25.97 -25.78 -25.23
N ASP A 902 -26.18 -24.92 -26.22
CA ASP A 902 -27.50 -24.59 -26.74
C ASP A 902 -27.60 -24.95 -28.22
N LEU A 903 -28.52 -25.84 -28.56
CA LEU A 903 -28.85 -26.28 -29.91
C LEU A 903 -30.34 -26.05 -30.22
N SER A 904 -31.03 -25.28 -29.40
CA SER A 904 -32.48 -25.10 -29.48
C SER A 904 -32.91 -24.34 -30.73
N TYR A 905 -34.20 -24.39 -31.06
CA TYR A 905 -34.77 -23.67 -32.22
C TYR A 905 -34.04 -23.96 -33.54
N ASN A 906 -33.97 -25.25 -33.89
CA ASN A 906 -33.39 -25.73 -35.15
C ASN A 906 -34.30 -26.81 -35.78
N HIS A 907 -33.84 -27.43 -36.86
CA HIS A 907 -34.50 -28.55 -37.54
C HIS A 907 -33.80 -29.89 -37.24
N LEU A 908 -33.15 -30.03 -36.08
CA LEU A 908 -32.42 -31.25 -35.71
C LEU A 908 -33.40 -32.41 -35.53
N THR A 909 -33.00 -33.61 -35.97
CA THR A 909 -33.81 -34.83 -36.05
C THR A 909 -33.05 -36.02 -35.46
N GLY A 910 -33.68 -37.19 -35.33
CA GLY A 910 -33.01 -38.40 -34.87
C GLY A 910 -32.91 -38.51 -33.34
N GLN A 911 -32.09 -39.44 -32.87
CA GLN A 911 -31.95 -39.72 -31.44
C GLN A 911 -30.95 -38.76 -30.77
N VAL A 912 -31.23 -38.35 -29.54
CA VAL A 912 -30.27 -37.63 -28.71
C VAL A 912 -29.13 -38.59 -28.29
N PRO A 913 -27.86 -38.28 -28.58
CA PRO A 913 -26.75 -39.18 -28.25
C PRO A 913 -26.56 -39.37 -26.75
N GLU A 914 -26.38 -40.61 -26.31
CA GLU A 914 -26.08 -40.93 -24.90
C GLU A 914 -24.77 -40.31 -24.40
N SER A 915 -23.83 -40.04 -25.31
CA SER A 915 -22.55 -39.40 -25.00
C SER A 915 -22.70 -38.02 -24.37
N LEU A 916 -23.84 -37.33 -24.56
CA LEU A 916 -24.11 -36.04 -23.90
C LEU A 916 -24.22 -36.16 -22.37
N LYS A 917 -24.53 -37.34 -21.81
CA LYS A 917 -24.52 -37.61 -20.36
C LYS A 917 -23.11 -37.47 -19.77
N GLY A 918 -22.07 -37.65 -20.60
CA GLY A 918 -20.68 -37.51 -20.19
C GLY A 918 -20.20 -36.06 -20.00
N LEU A 919 -21.01 -35.07 -20.37
CA LEU A 919 -20.66 -33.65 -20.25
C LEU A 919 -21.00 -33.14 -18.85
N ASN A 920 -20.06 -32.44 -18.20
CA ASN A 920 -20.25 -31.86 -16.87
C ASN A 920 -20.91 -30.48 -16.94
N LEU A 921 -22.18 -30.45 -17.36
CA LEU A 921 -22.95 -29.22 -17.59
C LEU A 921 -23.70 -28.77 -16.33
N ASN A 922 -23.77 -27.46 -16.09
CA ASN A 922 -24.64 -26.91 -15.05
C ASN A 922 -26.12 -26.97 -15.47
N TRP A 923 -27.03 -27.01 -14.49
CA TRP A 923 -28.48 -27.22 -14.73
C TRP A 923 -29.15 -26.21 -15.66
N SER A 924 -28.62 -25.00 -15.83
CA SER A 924 -29.16 -23.98 -16.75
C SER A 924 -28.49 -23.94 -18.12
N SER A 925 -27.61 -24.89 -18.43
CA SER A 925 -26.61 -24.74 -19.49
C SER A 925 -26.70 -25.78 -20.60
N LEU A 926 -27.73 -26.63 -20.63
CA LEU A 926 -28.04 -27.53 -21.74
C LEU A 926 -29.43 -27.24 -22.29
N ASN A 927 -29.54 -26.88 -23.57
CA ASN A 927 -30.83 -26.60 -24.18
C ASN A 927 -30.95 -27.22 -25.58
N LEU A 928 -31.86 -28.19 -25.72
CA LEU A 928 -32.14 -28.90 -26.98
C LEU A 928 -33.57 -28.66 -27.47
N SER A 929 -34.31 -27.76 -26.82
CA SER A 929 -35.75 -27.55 -27.06
C SER A 929 -36.03 -27.08 -28.49
N ARG A 930 -37.28 -27.23 -28.95
CA ARG A 930 -37.71 -26.69 -30.27
C ARG A 930 -36.89 -27.27 -31.44
N ASN A 931 -36.73 -28.59 -31.41
CA ASN A 931 -36.20 -29.43 -32.49
C ASN A 931 -37.15 -30.62 -32.74
N HIS A 932 -36.78 -31.52 -33.65
CA HIS A 932 -37.49 -32.77 -33.96
C HIS A 932 -36.76 -34.01 -33.41
N LEU A 933 -36.24 -33.92 -32.19
CA LEU A 933 -35.43 -34.96 -31.56
C LEU A 933 -36.30 -36.02 -30.89
N SER A 934 -35.73 -37.22 -30.76
CA SER A 934 -36.32 -38.40 -30.10
C SER A 934 -35.30 -39.04 -29.15
N SER A 935 -35.76 -39.86 -28.20
CA SER A 935 -34.91 -40.75 -27.41
C SER A 935 -35.76 -41.89 -26.90
N ASP A 936 -35.25 -43.12 -26.97
CA ASP A 936 -35.92 -44.30 -26.40
C ASP A 936 -35.27 -44.69 -25.05
N ASN A 937 -34.22 -43.98 -24.63
CA ASN A 937 -33.51 -44.22 -23.38
C ASN A 937 -34.11 -43.38 -22.24
N MET A 938 -34.85 -44.05 -21.34
CA MET A 938 -35.52 -43.43 -20.20
C MET A 938 -34.55 -42.77 -19.19
N GLU A 939 -33.32 -43.27 -19.03
CA GLU A 939 -32.32 -42.64 -18.18
C GLU A 939 -31.81 -41.33 -18.77
N LEU A 940 -31.56 -41.32 -20.08
CA LEU A 940 -31.15 -40.11 -20.80
C LEU A 940 -32.28 -39.08 -20.78
N ILE A 941 -33.54 -39.51 -20.96
CA ILE A 941 -34.71 -38.64 -20.82
C ILE A 941 -34.74 -38.02 -19.42
N ALA A 942 -34.61 -38.83 -18.36
CA ALA A 942 -34.61 -38.35 -16.98
C ALA A 942 -33.43 -37.41 -16.65
N TYR A 943 -32.26 -37.63 -17.24
CA TYR A 943 -31.10 -36.74 -17.13
C TYR A 943 -31.40 -35.38 -17.77
N LEU A 944 -31.88 -35.37 -19.03
CA LEU A 944 -32.16 -34.15 -19.79
C LEU A 944 -33.33 -33.35 -19.19
N SER A 945 -34.32 -34.01 -18.61
CA SER A 945 -35.45 -33.35 -17.90
C SER A 945 -35.02 -32.50 -16.70
N GLN A 946 -33.79 -32.63 -16.19
CA GLN A 946 -33.28 -31.80 -15.09
C GLN A 946 -32.92 -30.38 -15.52
N PHE A 947 -32.65 -30.16 -16.82
CA PHE A 947 -32.14 -28.90 -17.35
C PHE A 947 -33.24 -27.94 -17.85
N HIS A 948 -34.49 -28.40 -17.91
CA HIS A 948 -35.62 -27.63 -18.47
C HIS A 948 -36.70 -27.38 -17.41
N VAL A 949 -36.90 -26.11 -17.04
CA VAL A 949 -37.82 -25.70 -15.95
C VAL A 949 -39.30 -25.84 -16.31
N ASP A 950 -39.66 -25.78 -17.60
CA ASP A 950 -41.06 -25.66 -18.05
C ASP A 950 -41.61 -26.94 -18.75
N GLY A 951 -40.91 -28.08 -18.73
CA GLY A 951 -41.40 -29.30 -19.41
C GLY A 951 -41.64 -29.12 -20.92
N SER A 952 -41.07 -28.07 -21.53
CA SER A 952 -41.24 -27.77 -22.95
C SER A 952 -40.45 -28.77 -23.78
N ALA A 953 -41.18 -29.77 -24.27
CA ALA A 953 -40.79 -30.85 -25.16
C ALA A 953 -39.58 -30.53 -26.08
N TRP A 954 -38.39 -31.01 -25.69
CA TRP A 954 -37.27 -31.26 -26.62
C TRP A 954 -37.49 -32.57 -27.41
N LEU A 955 -38.47 -33.39 -27.00
CA LEU A 955 -38.95 -34.56 -27.72
C LEU A 955 -40.15 -34.18 -28.60
N THR A 956 -40.04 -34.32 -29.91
CA THR A 956 -41.26 -34.42 -30.73
C THR A 956 -41.88 -35.79 -30.53
N SER A 957 -43.17 -35.81 -30.18
CA SER A 957 -43.97 -37.01 -29.99
C SER A 957 -43.77 -38.02 -31.12
N GLN A 958 -43.19 -39.19 -30.82
CA GLN A 958 -43.51 -40.37 -31.61
C GLN A 958 -44.89 -40.86 -31.16
N SER A 959 -45.88 -40.40 -31.92
CA SER A 959 -47.10 -41.15 -32.19
C SER A 959 -46.73 -42.55 -32.68
N ASN A 960 -46.75 -43.55 -31.80
CA ASN A 960 -47.10 -44.95 -32.10
C ASN A 960 -47.06 -45.79 -30.83
N TRP A 961 -48.01 -45.55 -29.92
CA TRP A 961 -48.45 -46.58 -28.98
C TRP A 961 -49.79 -47.14 -29.52
N PRO A 962 -49.92 -48.45 -29.82
CA PRO A 962 -51.19 -49.01 -30.23
C PRO A 962 -52.10 -49.09 -29.00
N GLY A 963 -53.13 -48.24 -28.98
CA GLY A 963 -54.17 -48.26 -27.95
C GLY A 963 -54.01 -47.14 -26.94
N VAL A 964 -54.36 -45.91 -27.35
CA VAL A 964 -55.19 -44.90 -26.67
C VAL A 964 -55.19 -43.72 -27.66
N ALA A 965 -56.12 -43.77 -28.60
CA ALA A 965 -56.49 -42.61 -29.39
C ALA A 965 -57.62 -41.91 -28.62
N GLY A 966 -57.31 -40.80 -27.97
CA GLY A 966 -58.30 -39.98 -27.28
C GLY A 966 -57.66 -39.07 -26.23
N ASP A 967 -57.54 -37.79 -26.57
CA ASP A 967 -57.38 -36.65 -25.65
C ASP A 967 -56.31 -36.74 -24.55
N LEU A 968 -55.10 -36.30 -24.88
CA LEU A 968 -54.16 -35.74 -23.90
C LEU A 968 -53.97 -34.25 -24.19
N ASN A 969 -55.04 -33.48 -23.97
CA ASN A 969 -54.94 -32.06 -23.63
C ASN A 969 -55.05 -31.95 -22.10
N GLY A 970 -54.14 -31.21 -21.47
CA GLY A 970 -54.37 -30.63 -20.13
C GLY A 970 -53.74 -31.37 -18.95
N ASP A 971 -54.13 -32.62 -18.66
CA ASP A 971 -53.98 -33.11 -17.27
C ASP A 971 -52.97 -34.26 -17.04
N GLY A 972 -52.60 -35.05 -18.05
CA GLY A 972 -51.62 -36.15 -17.86
C GLY A 972 -50.17 -35.72 -17.58
N ALA A 973 -49.81 -34.48 -17.91
CA ALA A 973 -48.50 -33.91 -17.57
C ALA A 973 -48.37 -33.59 -16.08
N LYS A 974 -49.50 -33.36 -15.40
CA LYS A 974 -49.56 -33.01 -13.98
C LYS A 974 -49.23 -34.18 -13.07
N ASP A 975 -49.70 -35.38 -13.41
CA ASP A 975 -49.45 -36.60 -12.62
C ASP A 975 -47.97 -37.04 -12.66
N LEU A 976 -47.27 -36.79 -13.78
CA LEU A 976 -45.82 -37.03 -13.87
C LEU A 976 -45.01 -35.97 -13.10
N LEU A 977 -45.51 -34.73 -13.08
CA LEU A 977 -44.97 -33.60 -12.30
C LEU A 977 -45.09 -33.86 -10.80
N ASP A 978 -46.21 -34.42 -10.34
CA ASP A 978 -46.43 -34.77 -8.93
C ASP A 978 -45.54 -35.95 -8.49
N PHE A 979 -45.27 -36.93 -9.36
CA PHE A 979 -44.34 -38.03 -9.09
C PHE A 979 -42.87 -37.58 -8.98
N VAL A 980 -42.46 -36.63 -9.83
CA VAL A 980 -41.10 -36.04 -9.80
C VAL A 980 -40.92 -35.07 -8.62
N ALA A 981 -41.98 -34.35 -8.23
CA ALA A 981 -41.98 -33.53 -7.01
C ALA A 981 -41.84 -34.40 -5.75
N LEU A 982 -42.46 -35.58 -5.72
CA LEU A 982 -42.34 -36.55 -4.63
C LEU A 982 -40.90 -37.09 -4.48
N LEU A 983 -40.22 -37.40 -5.60
CA LEU A 983 -38.82 -37.85 -5.61
C LEU A 983 -37.82 -36.75 -5.16
N ARG A 984 -38.14 -35.48 -5.44
CA ARG A 984 -37.39 -34.30 -4.95
C ARG A 984 -37.55 -34.06 -3.45
N LEU A 985 -38.69 -34.44 -2.87
CA LEU A 985 -38.95 -34.33 -1.43
C LEU A 985 -38.22 -35.44 -0.64
N VAL A 986 -38.18 -36.66 -1.18
CA VAL A 986 -37.55 -37.82 -0.53
C VAL A 986 -36.02 -37.76 -0.57
N SER A 987 -35.42 -37.15 -1.61
CA SER A 987 -33.96 -37.00 -1.74
C SER A 987 -33.34 -35.87 -0.90
N ARG A 988 -34.16 -35.05 -0.23
CA ARG A 988 -33.72 -33.87 0.56
C ARG A 988 -33.94 -34.02 2.07
N MET A 989 -34.40 -35.17 2.56
CA MET A 989 -34.55 -35.40 4.00
C MET A 989 -33.22 -35.89 4.59
N ASP A 990 -32.50 -34.99 5.25
CA ASP A 990 -31.46 -35.33 6.22
C ASP A 990 -32.10 -35.55 7.61
N ALA A 991 -31.69 -36.59 8.33
CA ALA A 991 -32.45 -37.17 9.45
C ALA A 991 -32.27 -36.45 10.81
N SER A 992 -31.73 -35.23 10.84
CA SER A 992 -31.47 -34.54 12.11
C SER A 992 -31.52 -33.02 12.01
N THR A 993 -32.70 -32.42 12.10
CA THR A 993 -33.06 -31.32 13.03
C THR A 993 -34.44 -30.74 12.68
N PRO A 994 -35.28 -30.39 13.68
CA PRO A 994 -36.57 -29.75 13.45
C PRO A 994 -36.42 -28.23 13.58
N GLU A 995 -36.90 -27.44 12.62
CA GLU A 995 -37.70 -26.24 12.92
C GLU A 995 -38.33 -25.60 11.67
N THR A 996 -39.51 -25.08 11.93
CA THR A 996 -40.54 -24.45 11.10
C THR A 996 -40.07 -23.35 10.15
N VAL A 997 -40.54 -23.39 8.90
CA VAL A 997 -40.54 -22.23 7.99
C VAL A 997 -41.94 -21.59 7.99
N LYS A 998 -42.05 -20.36 8.51
CA LYS A 998 -43.18 -19.46 8.22
C LYS A 998 -42.86 -18.69 6.94
N ALA A 999 -43.70 -18.84 5.91
CA ALA A 999 -43.70 -17.95 4.76
C ALA A 999 -44.69 -16.79 5.03
N ALA A 1000 -44.22 -15.55 4.91
CA ALA A 1000 -45.05 -14.36 4.85
C ALA A 1000 -45.20 -13.94 3.38
N ASP A 1001 -46.44 -13.87 2.89
CA ASP A 1001 -46.80 -13.20 1.64
C ASP A 1001 -47.10 -11.72 1.96
N GLN A 1002 -46.69 -10.83 1.06
CA GLN A 1002 -46.82 -9.37 1.11
C GLN A 1002 -48.23 -8.84 0.76
N ASN A 1003 -49.23 -9.69 0.59
CA ASN A 1003 -50.62 -9.26 0.49
C ASN A 1003 -51.45 -9.96 1.56
N GLY A 1004 -51.76 -9.24 2.64
CA GLY A 1004 -52.64 -9.75 3.68
C GLY A 1004 -54.00 -10.12 3.09
N ASP A 1005 -54.25 -11.42 2.90
CA ASP A 1005 -55.49 -12.12 3.25
C ASP A 1005 -55.39 -13.64 2.98
N ALA A 1006 -55.97 -14.42 3.91
CA ALA A 1006 -56.21 -15.87 3.95
C ALA A 1006 -55.06 -16.83 4.33
N ALA A 1007 -55.17 -17.39 5.54
CA ALA A 1007 -54.44 -18.55 6.03
C ALA A 1007 -54.89 -19.84 5.32
N VAL A 1008 -53.95 -20.72 4.96
CA VAL A 1008 -54.24 -22.11 4.57
C VAL A 1008 -53.59 -23.04 5.59
N ASP A 1009 -54.41 -23.80 6.29
CA ASP A 1009 -54.03 -24.87 7.21
C ASP A 1009 -53.35 -26.03 6.45
N VAL A 1010 -52.23 -26.51 6.99
CA VAL A 1010 -51.52 -27.70 6.52
C VAL A 1010 -52.35 -28.93 6.90
N MET A 1011 -52.82 -29.69 5.91
CA MET A 1011 -53.51 -30.96 6.12
C MET A 1011 -52.52 -32.08 6.50
N ASP A 1012 -52.88 -32.82 7.54
CA ASP A 1012 -52.17 -33.96 8.15
C ASP A 1012 -52.09 -35.17 7.20
N LEU A 1013 -50.88 -35.57 6.81
CA LEU A 1013 -50.60 -36.74 5.96
C LEU A 1013 -50.15 -37.98 6.76
N ARG A 1014 -50.69 -38.22 7.95
CA ARG A 1014 -50.51 -39.51 8.68
C ARG A 1014 -51.42 -40.66 8.21
N GLY A 1015 -52.15 -40.49 7.10
CA GLY A 1015 -53.26 -41.36 6.74
C GLY A 1015 -53.14 -42.26 5.50
N TRP A 1016 -52.01 -42.32 4.79
CA TRP A 1016 -51.92 -43.12 3.55
C TRP A 1016 -50.76 -44.11 3.55
N VAL A 1017 -51.07 -45.33 3.96
CA VAL A 1017 -50.35 -46.55 3.59
C VAL A 1017 -51.35 -47.43 2.82
N PRO A 1018 -51.01 -47.85 1.59
CA PRO A 1018 -51.34 -49.21 1.20
C PRO A 1018 -50.09 -49.98 0.75
N GLU A 1019 -49.79 -50.98 1.58
CA GLU A 1019 -49.24 -52.31 1.29
C GLU A 1019 -48.36 -52.54 0.06
N ARG A 1020 -47.09 -52.88 0.35
CA ARG A 1020 -46.21 -53.68 -0.50
C ARG A 1020 -46.81 -55.07 -0.80
N LYS A 1021 -46.73 -55.50 -2.06
CA LYS A 1021 -46.48 -56.89 -2.50
C LYS A 1021 -46.07 -56.91 -3.99
N PRO A 1022 -45.26 -57.90 -4.39
CA PRO A 1022 -43.88 -57.77 -4.86
C PRO A 1022 -43.70 -57.09 -6.23
#